data_AF-A0A177PVG7-F1
#
_entry.id   AF-A0A177PVG7-F1
#
_cell.length_a   1.000
_cell.length_b   1.000
_cell.length_c   1.000
_cell.angle_alpha   90.00
_cell.angle_beta   90.00
_cell.angle_gamma   90.00
#
_symmetry.space_group_name_H-M   'P 1'
#
loop_
_entity.id
_entity.type
_entity.pdbx_description
1 polymer ?
#
loop_
_entity_poly.entity_id
_entity_poly.type
_entity_poly.pdbx_seq_one_letter_code
_entity_poly.pdbx_strand_id
1 'polypeptide(L)'
;MLAIPKPFFLFVMAFVAVAGALLTNGPEAARANHGITVTITIISVNQIGNGDESNSDLYVAADIGAMGHDDGNSFETHKDDEDFVQPGVTPGVPVWTISRTLNIANDTPPQTTTFTLEVWDHDDCDEPFCTNTGFGASDDDIMDVNPGAGRGATFTLDLESGLYTGPVDSPATCVTGDTDHQATICFTVAVTGNEDTDGDFLNDGWETNGFDSDGDTTVDVNLAAMGANPGRRDIFVEIDCLRDNTNATAALQHTHCPTQPALQQVVQAFANAPTVNSDGSQGIQLHLDVGGLYGQAPGAATQVLRTGAPAGSTTGTIGNYGGGGDRISEAGNLVVDWDGATGTAGSNFYTIKGANFNINRRYIFHYNLWVHQVNARAATNDCTSGWAEGGADSAGVLQPGNDIIISLGGTNSTGGLCWTGDANGNSVGSQGEQAGTFMHELGHNLSLDHGGGDTTNNKPNHLSVMNYTFQPCTVTSLGPTLPGGCDYSRDDLPDLNEANPPGLDECQGLDGGLYGIGPQNWDGDLSGGLPNLEGATCSPVNGGNYGRDLNGDYNDTNNNGTQDLPGEPTIISTLTGFDDWAGIRYDFRKRPQSFADGIVPPFKNEATPELLAAARAAFAELIEPELVVENAGPTDASPGDLLTYNIKTTNLGKGPAFGVGMVDTQP
;
A
#
# COMPACT_ATOMS: atom_id res chain seq x y z
N MET A 1 67.80 -40.65 24.61
CA MET A 1 68.22 -39.44 23.88
C MET A 1 66.98 -38.60 23.68
N LEU A 2 66.65 -37.72 24.63
CA LEU A 2 67.18 -36.36 24.89
C LEU A 2 66.47 -35.28 24.06
N ALA A 3 65.99 -34.29 24.81
CA ALA A 3 65.23 -33.11 24.44
C ALA A 3 66.12 -31.95 23.94
N ILE A 4 65.53 -31.13 23.04
CA ILE A 4 65.70 -29.67 22.73
C ILE A 4 67.14 -29.10 22.57
N PRO A 5 67.38 -28.24 21.54
CA PRO A 5 67.44 -26.79 21.80
C PRO A 5 66.71 -25.92 20.73
N LYS A 6 66.26 -24.73 21.18
CA LYS A 6 65.77 -23.59 20.35
C LYS A 6 66.84 -23.16 19.32
N PRO A 7 66.54 -22.29 18.31
CA PRO A 7 66.69 -20.85 18.59
C PRO A 7 65.95 -19.83 17.68
N PHE A 8 66.10 -18.56 18.09
CA PHE A 8 66.10 -17.30 17.33
C PHE A 8 64.80 -16.71 16.74
N PHE A 9 64.19 -15.82 17.55
CA PHE A 9 63.36 -14.71 17.10
C PHE A 9 64.27 -13.60 16.53
N LEU A 10 63.99 -13.15 15.29
CA LEU A 10 64.46 -11.88 14.75
C LEU A 10 63.22 -10.99 14.57
N PHE A 11 63.20 -9.87 15.27
CA PHE A 11 62.15 -8.85 15.22
C PHE A 11 62.21 -8.11 13.88
N VAL A 12 61.12 -8.15 13.11
CA VAL A 12 60.84 -7.15 12.07
C VAL A 12 59.66 -6.33 12.58
N MET A 13 59.92 -5.08 12.95
CA MET A 13 58.90 -4.07 13.24
C MET A 13 58.11 -3.79 11.96
N ALA A 14 56.82 -4.16 11.96
CA ALA A 14 55.83 -3.53 11.11
C ALA A 14 54.99 -2.61 12.01
N PHE A 15 55.03 -1.31 11.70
CA PHE A 15 54.20 -0.28 12.32
C PHE A 15 52.72 -0.65 12.15
N VAL A 16 52.05 -1.02 13.25
CA VAL A 16 50.59 -1.04 13.33
C VAL A 16 50.16 0.40 13.59
N ALA A 17 49.60 1.05 12.57
CA ALA A 17 48.81 2.25 12.75
C ALA A 17 47.58 1.87 13.59
N VAL A 18 47.61 2.21 14.87
CA VAL A 18 46.41 2.19 15.73
C VAL A 18 45.55 3.35 15.27
N ALA A 19 44.70 3.09 14.27
CA ALA A 19 43.49 3.87 14.10
C ALA A 19 42.59 3.48 15.28
N GLY A 20 42.61 4.31 16.33
CA GLY A 20 41.57 4.28 17.34
C GLY A 20 40.26 4.54 16.61
N ALA A 21 39.49 3.48 16.37
CA ALA A 21 38.08 3.63 16.10
C ALA A 21 37.50 4.32 17.34
N LEU A 22 37.25 5.62 17.22
CA LEU A 22 36.23 6.24 18.05
C LEU A 22 34.99 5.38 17.83
N LEU A 23 34.60 4.64 18.85
CA LEU A 23 33.24 4.18 19.02
C LEU A 23 32.40 5.46 19.06
N THR A 24 31.94 5.90 17.88
CA THR A 24 30.80 6.80 17.81
C THR A 24 29.66 6.01 18.42
N ASN A 25 29.12 6.54 19.51
CA ASN A 25 27.94 6.05 20.17
C ASN A 25 26.88 5.68 19.12
N GLY A 26 26.17 4.57 19.35
CA GLY A 26 25.05 4.17 18.51
C GLY A 26 24.01 5.29 18.36
N PRO A 27 23.04 5.13 17.45
CA PRO A 27 21.99 6.13 17.28
C PRO A 27 21.41 6.43 18.66
N GLU A 28 21.30 7.72 18.99
CA GLU A 28 20.59 8.17 20.19
C GLU A 28 19.26 7.43 20.24
N ALA A 29 18.92 6.86 21.40
CA ALA A 29 17.61 6.23 21.57
C ALA A 29 16.56 7.26 21.14
N ALA A 30 15.79 6.92 20.11
CA ALA A 30 14.68 7.72 19.64
C ALA A 30 13.81 8.07 20.86
N ARG A 31 13.65 9.37 21.12
CA ARG A 31 12.84 9.84 22.25
C ARG A 31 11.43 10.07 21.69
N ALA A 32 10.44 9.38 22.25
CA ALA A 32 9.06 9.42 21.78
C ALA A 32 8.37 10.80 21.89
N ASN A 33 8.98 11.78 22.54
CA ASN A 33 8.46 13.15 22.50
C ASN A 33 8.76 13.76 21.12
N HIS A 34 7.91 13.50 20.13
CA HIS A 34 7.82 14.35 18.96
C HIS A 34 6.91 15.56 19.26
N GLY A 35 7.28 16.71 18.71
CA GLY A 35 6.58 17.96 18.92
C GLY A 35 5.61 18.23 17.77
N ILE A 36 4.30 18.20 18.04
CA ILE A 36 3.30 18.70 17.08
C ILE A 36 3.13 20.20 17.31
N THR A 37 3.44 21.01 16.31
CA THR A 37 3.23 22.46 16.37
C THR A 37 1.87 22.83 15.83
N VAL A 38 1.04 23.44 16.67
CA VAL A 38 -0.23 24.04 16.29
C VAL A 38 0.01 25.54 16.09
N THR A 39 -0.38 26.04 14.92
CA THR A 39 -0.30 27.45 14.55
C THR A 39 -1.69 27.99 14.26
N ILE A 40 -2.13 28.95 15.07
CA ILE A 40 -3.37 29.69 14.89
C ILE A 40 -3.03 31.01 14.24
N THR A 41 -3.63 31.26 13.09
CA THR A 41 -3.41 32.47 12.30
C THR A 41 -4.67 33.32 12.36
N ILE A 42 -4.56 34.53 12.92
CA ILE A 42 -5.69 35.47 13.02
C ILE A 42 -5.81 36.26 11.72
N ILE A 43 -6.98 36.13 11.09
CA ILE A 43 -7.32 36.83 9.85
C ILE A 43 -7.86 38.22 10.18
N SER A 44 -8.79 38.33 11.11
CA SER A 44 -9.38 39.61 11.51
C SER A 44 -10.10 39.51 12.85
N VAL A 45 -10.22 40.63 13.55
CA VAL A 45 -11.02 40.78 14.77
C VAL A 45 -11.89 42.03 14.60
N ASN A 46 -13.20 41.89 14.79
CA ASN A 46 -14.16 42.98 14.65
C ASN A 46 -15.06 43.07 15.88
N GLN A 47 -14.99 44.17 16.62
CA GLN A 47 -15.96 44.46 17.66
C GLN A 47 -17.34 44.77 17.03
N ILE A 48 -18.41 44.25 17.61
CA ILE A 48 -19.79 44.38 17.10
C ILE A 48 -20.72 45.01 18.14
N GLY A 49 -20.53 44.68 19.42
CA GLY A 49 -21.39 45.14 20.50
C GLY A 49 -20.56 45.84 21.57
N ASN A 50 -20.98 47.06 21.92
CA ASN A 50 -20.31 47.87 22.94
C ASN A 50 -21.21 48.07 24.17
N GLY A 51 -20.62 47.90 25.35
CA GLY A 51 -21.15 48.36 26.64
C GLY A 51 -20.87 49.84 26.91
N ASP A 52 -19.66 50.36 26.64
CA ASP A 52 -19.27 51.72 27.05
C ASP A 52 -18.16 52.47 26.24
N GLU A 53 -17.33 51.89 25.35
CA GLU A 53 -16.18 52.59 24.70
C GLU A 53 -16.14 52.40 23.16
N SER A 54 -16.20 53.48 22.37
CA SER A 54 -15.86 53.42 20.94
C SER A 54 -14.40 53.86 20.84
N ASN A 55 -13.48 52.91 20.62
CA ASN A 55 -12.01 53.01 20.56
C ASN A 55 -11.36 51.81 21.30
N SER A 56 -11.58 50.58 20.83
CA SER A 56 -10.94 49.39 21.45
C SER A 56 -9.53 49.13 20.92
N ASP A 57 -8.66 48.63 21.81
CA ASP A 57 -7.25 48.31 21.59
C ASP A 57 -7.08 46.78 21.53
N LEU A 58 -7.70 46.19 20.51
CA LEU A 58 -7.92 44.74 20.48
C LEU A 58 -6.62 43.94 20.32
N TYR A 59 -6.46 42.90 21.14
CA TYR A 59 -5.46 41.85 20.96
C TYR A 59 -6.06 40.46 21.21
N VAL A 60 -5.33 39.40 20.84
CA VAL A 60 -5.81 38.01 20.89
C VAL A 60 -4.87 37.14 21.69
N ALA A 61 -5.42 36.31 22.56
CA ALA A 61 -4.68 35.19 23.13
C ALA A 61 -5.32 33.86 22.77
N ALA A 62 -4.47 32.84 22.72
CA ALA A 62 -4.90 31.47 22.59
C ALA A 62 -4.29 30.59 23.69
N ASP A 63 -5.13 29.77 24.31
CA ASP A 63 -4.67 28.60 25.06
C ASP A 63 -4.60 27.42 24.10
N ILE A 64 -3.44 26.79 23.92
CA ILE A 64 -3.30 25.57 23.12
C ILE A 64 -2.94 24.42 24.05
N GLY A 65 -3.84 23.44 24.16
CA GLY A 65 -3.76 22.37 25.16
C GLY A 65 -3.74 22.90 26.58
N ALA A 66 -2.96 22.26 27.45
CA ALA A 66 -2.80 22.66 28.86
C ALA A 66 -1.61 23.62 29.08
N MET A 67 -1.18 24.38 28.06
CA MET A 67 0.03 25.22 28.11
C MET A 67 -0.19 26.63 28.70
N GLY A 68 -1.46 27.03 28.89
CA GLY A 68 -1.83 28.39 29.30
C GLY A 68 -1.69 29.42 28.18
N HIS A 69 -2.04 30.66 28.50
CA HIS A 69 -2.28 31.70 27.50
C HIS A 69 -1.02 32.05 26.72
N ASP A 70 -1.22 32.29 25.42
CA ASP A 70 -0.22 32.85 24.51
C ASP A 70 -0.87 33.95 23.68
N ASP A 71 -0.39 35.18 23.83
CA ASP A 71 -0.74 36.31 22.98
C ASP A 71 0.13 36.36 21.70
N GLY A 72 1.21 35.57 21.65
CA GLY A 72 2.14 35.57 20.52
C GLY A 72 2.76 36.96 20.33
N ASN A 73 2.43 37.63 19.23
CA ASN A 73 2.81 39.03 19.00
C ASN A 73 1.62 40.00 19.02
N SER A 74 0.41 39.55 19.38
CA SER A 74 -0.79 40.36 19.27
C SER A 74 -0.75 41.56 20.22
N PHE A 75 -0.38 41.33 21.48
CA PHE A 75 -0.26 42.40 22.48
C PHE A 75 0.81 43.43 22.11
N GLU A 76 1.94 43.04 21.51
CA GLU A 76 2.97 44.03 21.15
C GLU A 76 2.64 44.83 19.89
N THR A 77 1.70 44.35 19.07
CA THR A 77 1.42 44.89 17.73
C THR A 77 -0.03 45.30 17.51
N HIS A 78 -0.84 45.31 18.57
CA HIS A 78 -2.16 45.92 18.54
C HIS A 78 -2.05 47.40 18.17
N LYS A 79 -3.16 47.95 17.69
CA LYS A 79 -3.25 49.37 17.41
C LYS A 79 -4.29 49.98 18.32
N ASP A 80 -3.89 51.08 18.93
CA ASP A 80 -4.76 51.88 19.76
C ASP A 80 -5.93 52.44 18.92
N ASP A 81 -7.10 52.53 19.54
CA ASP A 81 -8.35 53.05 18.99
C ASP A 81 -8.84 52.32 17.70
N GLU A 82 -8.65 51.00 17.55
CA GLU A 82 -9.02 50.22 16.35
C GLU A 82 -10.01 49.07 16.62
N ASP A 83 -11.32 49.39 16.57
CA ASP A 83 -12.44 48.43 16.74
C ASP A 83 -12.47 47.28 15.68
N PHE A 84 -11.76 47.45 14.55
CA PHE A 84 -11.67 46.44 13.49
C PHE A 84 -10.25 46.22 13.01
N VAL A 85 -9.66 45.14 13.51
CA VAL A 85 -8.32 44.69 13.13
C VAL A 85 -8.41 43.75 11.93
N GLN A 86 -7.72 44.11 10.85
CA GLN A 86 -7.69 43.34 9.60
C GLN A 86 -6.29 43.40 8.95
N PRO A 87 -6.00 42.53 7.96
CA PRO A 87 -4.76 42.60 7.21
C PRO A 87 -4.59 43.98 6.59
N GLY A 88 -3.36 44.51 6.56
CA GLY A 88 -3.06 45.70 5.78
C GLY A 88 -3.43 45.52 4.30
N VAL A 89 -3.29 46.58 3.48
CA VAL A 89 -3.61 46.59 2.04
C VAL A 89 -2.89 45.54 1.16
N THR A 90 -2.08 44.66 1.75
CA THR A 90 -1.49 43.49 1.08
C THR A 90 -2.37 42.26 1.33
N PRO A 91 -3.08 41.75 0.31
CA PRO A 91 -3.89 40.54 0.46
C PRO A 91 -3.02 39.34 0.87
N GLY A 92 -3.49 38.56 1.85
CA GLY A 92 -2.86 37.29 2.26
C GLY A 92 -1.80 37.38 3.36
N VAL A 93 -1.57 38.55 3.96
CA VAL A 93 -0.74 38.68 5.18
C VAL A 93 -1.66 38.54 6.40
N PRO A 94 -1.44 37.59 7.32
CA PRO A 94 -2.24 37.50 8.52
C PRO A 94 -1.98 38.67 9.48
N VAL A 95 -2.93 38.93 10.38
CA VAL A 95 -2.79 39.97 11.41
C VAL A 95 -1.80 39.52 12.48
N TRP A 96 -2.09 38.38 13.11
CA TRP A 96 -1.26 37.79 14.15
C TRP A 96 -1.13 36.28 13.95
N THR A 97 -0.08 35.71 14.55
CA THR A 97 0.16 34.27 14.52
C THR A 97 0.58 33.81 15.92
N ILE A 98 -0.09 32.78 16.42
CA ILE A 98 0.15 32.19 17.72
C ILE A 98 0.52 30.72 17.49
N SER A 99 1.72 30.31 17.91
CA SER A 99 2.25 28.98 17.64
C SER A 99 2.75 28.31 18.92
N ARG A 100 2.30 27.08 19.17
CA ARG A 100 2.74 26.26 20.31
C ARG A 100 3.08 24.85 19.86
N THR A 101 4.17 24.30 20.38
CA THR A 101 4.57 22.91 20.17
C THR A 101 4.09 22.05 21.33
N LEU A 102 3.19 21.13 21.04
CA LEU A 102 2.68 20.10 21.94
C LEU A 102 3.61 18.90 21.93
N ASN A 103 4.02 18.44 23.11
CA ASN A 103 4.70 17.15 23.22
C ASN A 103 3.65 16.05 23.25
N ILE A 104 3.70 15.17 22.27
CA ILE A 104 2.85 13.99 22.23
C ILE A 104 3.52 12.89 23.03
N ALA A 105 2.77 12.33 23.97
CA ALA A 105 3.22 11.19 24.77
C ALA A 105 2.66 9.88 24.24
N ASN A 106 1.46 9.88 23.64
CA ASN A 106 0.81 8.70 23.09
C ASN A 106 0.47 8.97 21.62
N ASP A 107 1.03 8.16 20.74
CA ASP A 107 0.88 8.31 19.30
C ASP A 107 -0.41 7.68 18.77
N THR A 108 -1.14 6.95 19.61
CA THR A 108 -2.36 6.26 19.23
C THR A 108 -3.47 7.21 18.75
N PRO A 109 -4.00 7.04 17.52
CA PRO A 109 -5.15 7.80 17.02
C PRO A 109 -6.48 7.48 17.76
N PRO A 110 -7.45 8.42 17.80
CA PRO A 110 -7.34 9.80 17.33
C PRO A 110 -6.57 10.68 18.32
N GLN A 111 -5.64 11.48 17.82
CA GLN A 111 -4.91 12.45 18.62
C GLN A 111 -5.67 13.78 18.59
N THR A 112 -6.14 14.22 19.76
CA THR A 112 -6.90 15.48 19.88
C THR A 112 -6.30 16.37 20.96
N THR A 113 -6.43 17.68 20.76
CA THR A 113 -6.15 18.70 21.77
C THR A 113 -7.29 19.71 21.80
N THR A 114 -7.25 20.66 22.74
CA THR A 114 -8.15 21.81 22.74
C THR A 114 -7.39 23.08 22.40
N PHE A 115 -8.05 24.06 21.79
CA PHE A 115 -7.58 25.43 21.85
C PHE A 115 -8.71 26.38 22.22
N THR A 116 -8.42 27.41 23.01
CA THR A 116 -9.37 28.47 23.36
C THR A 116 -8.89 29.77 22.77
N LEU A 117 -9.77 30.50 22.09
CA LEU A 117 -9.50 31.85 21.60
C LEU A 117 -10.18 32.88 22.49
N GLU A 118 -9.44 33.91 22.86
CA GLU A 118 -9.92 35.06 23.61
C GLU A 118 -9.50 36.33 22.90
N VAL A 119 -10.41 37.30 22.85
CA VAL A 119 -10.13 38.67 22.39
C VAL A 119 -10.18 39.57 23.60
N TRP A 120 -9.20 40.45 23.73
CA TRP A 120 -9.05 41.36 24.85
C TRP A 120 -8.96 42.78 24.33
N ASP A 121 -9.49 43.71 25.10
CA ASP A 121 -9.39 45.15 24.92
C ASP A 121 -8.30 45.67 25.88
N HIS A 122 -7.26 46.31 25.34
CA HIS A 122 -6.19 46.86 26.18
C HIS A 122 -6.61 48.21 26.74
N ASP A 123 -6.71 48.32 28.06
CA ASP A 123 -7.09 49.58 28.68
C ASP A 123 -5.86 50.43 29.00
N ASP A 124 -5.74 51.56 28.30
CA ASP A 124 -4.63 52.49 28.45
C ASP A 124 -4.81 53.31 29.76
N CYS A 125 -4.17 52.86 30.85
CA CYS A 125 -4.37 53.47 32.16
C CYS A 125 -3.25 54.44 32.62
N ASP A 126 -3.67 55.67 32.94
CA ASP A 126 -2.81 56.79 33.39
C ASP A 126 -2.40 56.72 34.90
N GLU A 127 -2.81 55.68 35.63
CA GLU A 127 -2.67 55.60 37.09
C GLU A 127 -1.31 55.00 37.54
N PRO A 128 -0.70 55.46 38.65
CA PRO A 128 0.65 55.06 39.07
C PRO A 128 0.85 53.58 39.44
N PHE A 129 -0.22 52.79 39.48
CA PHE A 129 -0.21 51.38 39.87
C PHE A 129 -0.49 50.42 38.70
N CYS A 130 -0.77 50.96 37.52
CA CYS A 130 -0.92 50.17 36.30
C CYS A 130 0.43 49.66 35.80
N THR A 131 0.40 48.43 35.29
CA THR A 131 1.54 47.84 34.57
C THR A 131 1.06 47.46 33.18
N ASN A 132 1.29 48.31 32.17
CA ASN A 132 1.02 48.03 30.74
C ASN A 132 2.03 47.00 30.18
N THR A 133 2.27 45.91 30.91
CA THR A 133 3.32 44.95 30.59
C THR A 133 2.73 43.55 30.49
N GLY A 134 2.06 43.28 29.38
CA GLY A 134 1.71 41.94 28.90
C GLY A 134 0.24 41.56 29.06
N PHE A 135 -0.07 40.36 28.55
CA PHE A 135 -1.39 39.72 28.56
C PHE A 135 -2.10 39.78 29.93
N GLY A 136 -3.33 40.29 29.93
CA GLY A 136 -4.22 40.28 31.09
C GLY A 136 -3.73 41.20 32.20
N ALA A 137 -3.27 42.41 31.82
CA ALA A 137 -3.06 43.47 32.79
C ALA A 137 -4.37 43.71 33.57
N SER A 138 -4.29 44.22 34.80
CA SER A 138 -5.42 44.20 35.75
C SER A 138 -6.70 44.90 35.28
N ASP A 139 -6.59 45.66 34.20
CA ASP A 139 -7.60 46.57 33.71
C ASP A 139 -8.04 46.17 32.28
N ASP A 140 -7.40 45.18 31.63
CA ASP A 140 -7.80 44.73 30.28
C ASP A 140 -9.14 43.95 30.34
N ASP A 141 -10.08 44.30 29.46
CA ASP A 141 -11.41 43.70 29.39
C ASP A 141 -11.47 42.58 28.34
N ILE A 142 -12.09 41.45 28.70
CA ILE A 142 -12.28 40.33 27.76
C ILE A 142 -13.56 40.52 26.94
N MET A 143 -13.39 40.51 25.61
CA MET A 143 -14.48 40.53 24.64
C MET A 143 -15.12 39.15 24.54
N ASP A 144 -16.44 39.12 24.33
CA ASP A 144 -17.19 37.91 24.07
C ASP A 144 -17.08 37.49 22.60
N VAL A 145 -16.39 36.37 22.37
CA VAL A 145 -16.29 35.69 21.08
C VAL A 145 -16.98 34.33 21.09
N ASN A 146 -17.61 33.93 22.20
CA ASN A 146 -18.23 32.62 22.36
C ASN A 146 -19.76 32.72 22.21
N PRO A 147 -20.38 32.04 21.24
CA PRO A 147 -21.85 31.99 21.10
C PRO A 147 -22.52 31.09 22.17
N GLY A 148 -21.98 31.08 23.39
CA GLY A 148 -22.29 30.13 24.44
C GLY A 148 -21.92 30.66 25.82
N ALA A 149 -21.75 29.76 26.80
CA ALA A 149 -21.40 30.19 28.16
C ALA A 149 -19.90 30.52 28.28
N GLY A 150 -19.60 31.70 28.81
CA GLY A 150 -18.24 32.23 28.91
C GLY A 150 -17.96 33.22 27.78
N ARG A 151 -16.76 33.82 27.75
CA ARG A 151 -16.36 34.81 26.73
C ARG A 151 -15.34 34.25 25.72
N GLY A 152 -14.46 33.36 26.16
CA GLY A 152 -13.52 32.65 25.29
C GLY A 152 -14.17 31.47 24.54
N ALA A 153 -13.80 31.30 23.27
CA ALA A 153 -14.32 30.25 22.39
C ALA A 153 -13.38 29.04 22.38
N THR A 154 -13.80 27.92 22.97
CA THR A 154 -13.00 26.68 23.05
C THR A 154 -13.38 25.67 21.98
N PHE A 155 -12.38 25.15 21.28
CA PHE A 155 -12.48 24.18 20.20
C PHE A 155 -11.75 22.89 20.56
N THR A 156 -12.25 21.76 20.05
CA THR A 156 -11.51 20.49 20.00
C THR A 156 -10.86 20.38 18.63
N LEU A 157 -9.53 20.27 18.61
CA LEU A 157 -8.70 20.15 17.41
C LEU A 157 -8.22 18.71 17.25
N ASP A 158 -8.44 18.16 16.06
CA ASP A 158 -7.85 16.91 15.60
C ASP A 158 -6.44 17.20 15.08
N LEU A 159 -5.43 16.55 15.68
CA LEU A 159 -4.02 16.78 15.40
C LEU A 159 -3.50 16.03 14.17
N GLU A 160 -4.33 15.20 13.53
CA GLU A 160 -3.99 14.48 12.30
C GLU A 160 -4.53 15.25 11.07
N SER A 161 -5.77 15.71 11.15
CA SER A 161 -6.45 16.42 10.06
C SER A 161 -6.36 17.95 10.13
N GLY A 162 -6.01 18.51 11.30
CA GLY A 162 -6.07 19.95 11.55
C GLY A 162 -7.50 20.51 11.61
N LEU A 163 -8.52 19.66 11.54
CA LEU A 163 -9.92 20.06 11.63
C LEU A 163 -10.33 20.25 13.08
N TYR A 164 -11.23 21.21 13.31
CA TYR A 164 -11.74 21.50 14.65
C TYR A 164 -13.26 21.53 14.71
N THR A 165 -13.77 21.23 15.90
CA THR A 165 -15.19 21.29 16.27
C THR A 165 -15.39 22.13 17.52
N GLY A 166 -16.58 22.73 17.69
CA GLY A 166 -16.89 23.54 18.88
C GLY A 166 -17.93 24.62 18.59
N PRO A 167 -17.67 25.89 18.97
CA PRO A 167 -18.54 27.02 18.66
C PRO A 167 -18.87 27.17 17.17
N VAL A 168 -17.90 26.86 16.31
CA VAL A 168 -18.08 26.65 14.87
C VAL A 168 -17.20 25.47 14.44
N ASP A 169 -17.65 24.74 13.43
CA ASP A 169 -16.93 23.58 12.90
C ASP A 169 -16.21 23.94 11.60
N SER A 170 -15.04 23.35 11.37
CA SER A 170 -14.33 23.47 10.08
C SER A 170 -15.25 23.09 8.90
N PRO A 171 -15.25 23.83 7.76
CA PRO A 171 -14.28 24.85 7.35
C PRO A 171 -14.69 26.29 7.75
N ALA A 172 -15.63 26.48 8.68
CA ALA A 172 -16.00 27.82 9.12
C ALA A 172 -14.85 28.47 9.89
N THR A 173 -14.40 29.64 9.43
CA THR A 173 -13.21 30.33 9.94
C THR A 173 -13.52 31.48 10.90
N CYS A 174 -14.78 31.77 11.20
CA CYS A 174 -15.17 32.92 12.02
C CYS A 174 -16.15 32.50 13.10
N VAL A 175 -15.95 32.99 14.32
CA VAL A 175 -16.83 32.81 15.48
C VAL A 175 -17.20 34.17 16.05
N THR A 176 -18.41 34.30 16.60
CA THR A 176 -18.95 35.55 17.16
C THR A 176 -19.61 35.27 18.49
N GLY A 177 -19.40 36.13 19.49
CA GLY A 177 -20.07 36.06 20.78
C GLY A 177 -21.58 36.25 20.69
N ASP A 178 -22.30 36.11 21.81
CA ASP A 178 -23.76 36.32 21.85
C ASP A 178 -24.24 37.23 23.00
N THR A 179 -23.32 37.72 23.83
CA THR A 179 -23.58 38.60 24.97
C THR A 179 -22.99 40.01 24.79
N ASP A 180 -22.82 40.75 25.88
CA ASP A 180 -22.24 42.09 25.90
C ASP A 180 -20.72 42.07 25.65
N HIS A 181 -20.18 43.19 25.12
CA HIS A 181 -18.80 43.30 24.66
C HIS A 181 -18.48 42.28 23.55
N GLN A 182 -19.38 42.19 22.57
CA GLN A 182 -19.35 41.17 21.51
C GLN A 182 -18.29 41.49 20.46
N ALA A 183 -17.52 40.47 20.07
CA ALA A 183 -16.61 40.52 18.93
C ALA A 183 -16.77 39.31 18.00
N THR A 184 -16.37 39.48 16.74
CA THR A 184 -16.13 38.40 15.79
C THR A 184 -14.63 38.23 15.60
N ILE A 185 -14.13 37.01 15.75
CA ILE A 185 -12.76 36.63 15.41
C ILE A 185 -12.77 35.65 14.25
N CYS A 186 -11.95 35.93 13.22
CA CYS A 186 -11.74 35.05 12.09
C CYS A 186 -10.29 34.52 12.09
N PHE A 187 -10.10 33.22 11.89
CA PHE A 187 -8.83 32.53 12.03
C PHE A 187 -8.69 31.31 11.12
N THR A 188 -7.47 30.81 10.94
CA THR A 188 -7.16 29.48 10.41
C THR A 188 -6.25 28.72 11.36
N VAL A 189 -6.30 27.39 11.33
CA VAL A 189 -5.41 26.52 12.13
C VAL A 189 -4.55 25.69 11.17
N ALA A 190 -3.26 25.58 11.48
CA ALA A 190 -2.33 24.67 10.83
C ALA A 190 -1.66 23.78 11.87
N VAL A 191 -1.49 22.51 11.55
CA VAL A 191 -0.81 21.52 12.39
C VAL A 191 0.41 21.02 11.63
N THR A 192 1.59 21.03 12.26
CA THR A 192 2.85 20.57 11.67
C THR A 192 3.60 19.63 12.60
N GLY A 193 4.32 18.65 12.05
CA GLY A 193 4.96 17.56 12.77
C GLY A 193 4.11 16.28 12.88
N ASN A 194 2.95 16.25 12.20
CA ASN A 194 2.03 15.12 12.15
C ASN A 194 1.31 15.01 10.80
N GLU A 195 1.85 15.68 9.78
CA GLU A 195 1.43 15.51 8.39
C GLU A 195 1.72 14.09 7.90
N ASP A 196 1.20 13.75 6.73
CA ASP A 196 1.53 12.56 5.96
C ASP A 196 1.96 13.08 4.57
N THR A 197 3.25 13.35 4.41
CA THR A 197 3.81 14.10 3.27
C THR A 197 3.79 13.29 1.97
N ASP A 198 3.85 11.96 2.02
CA ASP A 198 3.87 11.09 0.83
C ASP A 198 2.56 10.31 0.57
N GLY A 199 1.62 10.37 1.52
CA GLY A 199 0.28 9.82 1.42
C GLY A 199 0.21 8.31 1.67
N ASP A 200 1.16 7.73 2.40
CA ASP A 200 1.19 6.31 2.76
C ASP A 200 0.44 5.98 4.06
N PHE A 201 -0.18 7.00 4.67
CA PHE A 201 -0.94 6.89 5.89
C PHE A 201 -0.09 6.49 7.11
N LEU A 202 1.19 6.87 7.11
CA LEU A 202 2.04 7.02 8.28
C LEU A 202 2.34 8.51 8.44
N ASN A 203 2.31 8.98 9.68
CA ASN A 203 2.56 10.40 9.92
C ASN A 203 4.08 10.64 9.90
N ASP A 204 4.51 11.77 9.32
CA ASP A 204 5.92 12.20 9.23
C ASP A 204 6.64 12.10 10.59
N GLY A 205 5.91 12.42 11.67
CA GLY A 205 6.40 12.31 13.05
C GLY A 205 6.73 10.88 13.47
N TRP A 206 5.95 9.89 13.04
CA TRP A 206 6.16 8.47 13.33
C TRP A 206 7.36 7.93 12.56
N GLU A 207 7.48 8.30 11.30
CA GLU A 207 8.57 7.84 10.44
C GLU A 207 9.92 8.43 10.86
N THR A 208 9.92 9.65 11.41
CA THR A 208 11.15 10.32 11.86
C THR A 208 11.54 9.99 13.31
N ASN A 209 10.56 9.86 14.21
CA ASN A 209 10.81 9.73 15.66
C ASN A 209 10.45 8.36 16.23
N GLY A 210 9.79 7.51 15.45
CA GLY A 210 9.18 6.28 15.93
C GLY A 210 7.77 6.50 16.50
N PHE A 211 7.12 5.39 16.84
CA PHE A 211 5.75 5.33 17.35
C PHE A 211 5.75 4.80 18.78
N ASP A 212 5.10 5.53 19.69
CA ASP A 212 4.82 5.15 21.08
C ASP A 212 3.32 4.85 21.23
N SER A 213 3.01 3.58 21.41
CA SER A 213 1.64 3.06 21.39
C SER A 213 0.96 3.09 22.75
N ASP A 214 1.71 3.13 23.85
CA ASP A 214 1.19 2.97 25.21
C ASP A 214 1.30 4.23 26.09
N GLY A 215 1.96 5.28 25.57
CA GLY A 215 2.02 6.57 26.22
C GLY A 215 3.13 6.70 27.25
N ASP A 216 4.07 5.75 27.31
CA ASP A 216 5.08 5.67 28.36
C ASP A 216 6.35 6.49 28.08
N THR A 217 6.40 7.18 26.94
CA THR A 217 7.52 7.98 26.39
C THR A 217 8.68 7.16 25.82
N THR A 218 8.52 5.84 25.72
CA THR A 218 9.44 4.91 25.08
C THR A 218 8.90 4.53 23.70
N VAL A 219 9.76 4.63 22.68
CA VAL A 219 9.39 4.20 21.34
C VAL A 219 9.20 2.69 21.30
N ASP A 220 7.99 2.26 20.92
CA ASP A 220 7.63 0.86 20.69
C ASP A 220 8.06 0.37 19.30
N VAL A 221 7.89 1.23 18.30
CA VAL A 221 8.18 0.91 16.90
C VAL A 221 9.06 2.00 16.31
N ASN A 222 10.33 1.66 16.07
CA ASN A 222 11.30 2.60 15.52
C ASN A 222 11.30 2.58 13.98
N LEU A 223 10.34 3.26 13.36
CA LEU A 223 10.16 3.29 11.90
C LEU A 223 11.38 3.86 11.15
N ALA A 224 11.99 4.93 11.68
CA ALA A 224 13.23 5.48 11.13
C ALA A 224 14.34 4.42 11.01
N ALA A 225 14.50 3.58 12.03
CA ALA A 225 15.49 2.49 12.01
C ALA A 225 15.10 1.34 11.08
N MET A 226 13.82 1.18 10.76
CA MET A 226 13.33 0.20 9.78
C MET A 226 13.42 0.70 8.33
N GLY A 227 13.70 1.99 8.14
CA GLY A 227 13.93 2.64 6.85
C GLY A 227 12.79 3.53 6.36
N ALA A 228 11.83 3.86 7.23
CA ALA A 228 10.73 4.76 6.87
C ALA A 228 11.23 6.15 6.46
N ASN A 229 10.48 6.84 5.61
CA ASN A 229 10.86 8.13 5.07
C ASN A 229 9.63 8.97 4.69
N PRO A 230 9.39 10.13 5.34
CA PRO A 230 8.22 10.97 5.07
C PRO A 230 8.07 11.47 3.63
N GLY A 231 9.15 11.36 2.85
CA GLY A 231 9.17 11.72 1.46
C GLY A 231 8.87 10.57 0.51
N ARG A 232 8.61 9.34 0.99
CA ARG A 232 8.51 8.10 0.20
C ARG A 232 7.58 7.09 0.85
N ARG A 233 6.55 6.70 0.11
CA ARG A 233 5.55 5.77 0.63
C ARG A 233 6.15 4.46 1.14
N ASP A 234 5.80 4.11 2.36
CA ASP A 234 6.19 2.91 3.08
C ASP A 234 4.99 1.97 3.31
N ILE A 235 5.26 0.67 3.32
CA ILE A 235 4.30 -0.35 3.76
C ILE A 235 5.05 -1.33 4.66
N PHE A 236 4.52 -1.58 5.85
CA PHE A 236 5.11 -2.51 6.81
C PHE A 236 4.28 -3.80 6.90
N VAL A 237 4.95 -4.94 6.78
CA VAL A 237 4.32 -6.26 6.92
C VAL A 237 5.12 -7.11 7.90
N GLU A 238 4.45 -7.66 8.91
CA GLU A 238 5.01 -8.64 9.84
C GLU A 238 4.63 -10.04 9.34
N ILE A 239 5.63 -10.91 9.16
CA ILE A 239 5.44 -12.24 8.57
C ILE A 239 5.81 -13.32 9.59
N ASP A 240 4.82 -14.12 9.97
CA ASP A 240 5.00 -15.34 10.75
C ASP A 240 4.53 -16.57 9.99
N CYS A 241 4.94 -17.75 10.45
CA CYS A 241 4.65 -19.00 9.78
C CYS A 241 4.40 -20.15 10.74
N LEU A 242 3.50 -21.05 10.32
CA LEU A 242 3.31 -22.34 10.95
C LEU A 242 4.44 -23.31 10.54
N ARG A 243 4.75 -24.21 11.46
CA ARG A 243 5.68 -25.32 11.24
C ARG A 243 5.26 -26.54 12.05
N ASP A 244 5.25 -27.70 11.39
CA ASP A 244 5.00 -28.98 12.04
C ASP A 244 6.14 -29.35 13.01
N ASN A 245 5.78 -29.80 14.20
CA ASN A 245 6.70 -30.27 15.24
C ASN A 245 6.59 -31.79 15.52
N THR A 246 5.73 -32.51 14.81
CA THR A 246 5.30 -33.87 15.22
C THR A 246 6.28 -35.00 14.90
N ASN A 247 7.44 -34.75 14.28
CA ASN A 247 8.51 -35.74 14.15
C ASN A 247 9.90 -35.16 14.40
N ALA A 248 10.37 -35.28 15.65
CA ALA A 248 11.74 -34.95 16.09
C ALA A 248 12.85 -35.86 15.50
N THR A 249 12.61 -36.50 14.35
CA THR A 249 13.65 -37.12 13.53
C THR A 249 13.84 -36.26 12.29
N ALA A 250 15.09 -35.91 11.97
CA ALA A 250 15.49 -34.83 11.07
C ALA A 250 15.03 -34.92 9.58
N ALA A 251 14.04 -35.75 9.23
CA ALA A 251 13.65 -36.06 7.86
C ALA A 251 12.23 -35.65 7.45
N LEU A 252 11.41 -35.04 8.32
CA LEU A 252 10.08 -34.52 7.93
C LEU A 252 9.73 -33.25 8.74
N GLN A 253 10.46 -32.16 8.51
CA GLN A 253 10.05 -30.83 8.97
C GLN A 253 9.29 -30.15 7.85
N HIS A 254 7.95 -30.24 7.86
CA HIS A 254 7.11 -29.41 6.99
C HIS A 254 7.04 -28.01 7.57
N THR A 255 7.37 -27.01 6.76
CA THR A 255 7.32 -25.61 7.17
C THR A 255 6.59 -24.80 6.12
N HIS A 256 5.79 -23.85 6.59
CA HIS A 256 5.06 -22.92 5.74
C HIS A 256 5.80 -21.59 5.58
N CYS A 257 6.97 -21.43 6.20
CA CYS A 257 7.72 -20.18 6.12
C CYS A 257 8.10 -19.88 4.67
N PRO A 258 7.88 -18.64 4.20
CA PRO A 258 8.18 -18.28 2.82
C PRO A 258 9.66 -18.40 2.52
N THR A 259 9.98 -18.62 1.26
CA THR A 259 11.37 -18.54 0.79
C THR A 259 11.79 -17.08 0.61
N GLN A 260 13.03 -16.74 0.99
CA GLN A 260 13.56 -15.39 0.79
C GLN A 260 13.45 -14.91 -0.67
N PRO A 261 13.74 -15.74 -1.69
CA PRO A 261 13.59 -15.33 -3.09
C PRO A 261 12.15 -15.04 -3.51
N ALA A 262 11.13 -15.63 -2.87
CA ALA A 262 9.73 -15.29 -3.15
C ALA A 262 9.40 -13.90 -2.61
N LEU A 263 9.74 -13.62 -1.35
CA LEU A 263 9.55 -12.29 -0.75
C LEU A 263 10.33 -11.20 -1.50
N GLN A 264 11.55 -11.50 -1.97
CA GLN A 264 12.35 -10.57 -2.77
C GLN A 264 11.65 -10.15 -4.07
N GLN A 265 10.89 -11.03 -4.72
CA GLN A 265 10.15 -10.66 -5.94
C GLN A 265 9.06 -9.63 -5.62
N VAL A 266 8.33 -9.82 -4.52
CA VAL A 266 7.27 -8.89 -4.10
C VAL A 266 7.86 -7.54 -3.70
N VAL A 267 8.89 -7.52 -2.85
CA VAL A 267 9.57 -6.27 -2.46
C VAL A 267 10.13 -5.53 -3.68
N GLN A 268 10.66 -6.27 -4.67
CA GLN A 268 11.15 -5.70 -5.92
C GLN A 268 10.03 -5.09 -6.77
N ALA A 269 8.85 -5.70 -6.81
CA ALA A 269 7.68 -5.18 -7.53
C ALA A 269 7.26 -3.82 -6.98
N PHE A 270 7.12 -3.69 -5.65
CA PHE A 270 6.82 -2.41 -4.99
C PHE A 270 7.92 -1.36 -5.22
N ALA A 271 9.20 -1.74 -5.12
CA ALA A 271 10.30 -0.82 -5.45
C ALA A 271 10.27 -0.36 -6.92
N ASN A 272 9.72 -1.18 -7.82
CA ASN A 272 9.54 -0.88 -9.25
C ASN A 272 8.18 -0.24 -9.57
N ALA A 273 7.31 0.01 -8.60
CA ALA A 273 6.01 0.62 -8.83
C ALA A 273 6.16 1.97 -9.57
N PRO A 274 5.21 2.33 -10.45
CA PRO A 274 5.22 3.60 -11.20
C PRO A 274 4.80 4.82 -10.35
N THR A 275 4.95 4.74 -9.02
CA THR A 275 4.66 5.83 -8.09
C THR A 275 5.79 6.83 -8.05
N VAL A 276 5.48 8.13 -8.13
CA VAL A 276 6.46 9.22 -7.92
C VAL A 276 6.28 9.76 -6.51
N ASN A 277 7.37 9.81 -5.76
CA ASN A 277 7.42 10.28 -4.38
C ASN A 277 7.71 11.79 -4.31
N SER A 278 7.40 12.40 -3.16
CA SER A 278 7.57 13.85 -2.95
C SER A 278 9.05 14.26 -2.94
N ASP A 279 9.97 13.35 -2.60
CA ASP A 279 11.42 13.54 -2.71
C ASP A 279 11.98 13.36 -4.15
N GLY A 280 11.11 13.03 -5.12
CA GLY A 280 11.45 12.78 -6.52
C GLY A 280 11.94 11.36 -6.82
N SER A 281 12.01 10.47 -5.82
CA SER A 281 12.25 9.04 -6.04
C SER A 281 11.01 8.36 -6.65
N GLN A 282 11.15 7.08 -7.02
CA GLN A 282 10.07 6.30 -7.61
C GLN A 282 9.94 4.92 -6.97
N GLY A 283 8.70 4.46 -6.83
CA GLY A 283 8.35 3.20 -6.21
C GLY A 283 7.92 3.35 -4.76
N ILE A 284 7.48 2.25 -4.18
CA ILE A 284 7.01 2.14 -2.79
C ILE A 284 8.01 1.28 -2.01
N GLN A 285 8.32 1.67 -0.77
CA GLN A 285 9.20 0.92 0.10
C GLN A 285 8.39 -0.13 0.87
N LEU A 286 8.46 -1.39 0.43
CA LEU A 286 7.85 -2.51 1.17
C LEU A 286 8.85 -3.04 2.21
N HIS A 287 8.52 -2.93 3.48
CA HIS A 287 9.32 -3.40 4.61
C HIS A 287 8.72 -4.66 5.21
N LEU A 288 9.42 -5.79 5.04
CA LEU A 288 9.01 -7.08 5.59
C LEU A 288 9.81 -7.39 6.85
N ASP A 289 9.13 -7.51 8.00
CA ASP A 289 9.69 -8.11 9.21
C ASP A 289 9.54 -9.63 9.14
N VAL A 290 10.65 -10.32 8.96
CA VAL A 290 10.76 -11.78 8.93
C VAL A 290 11.64 -12.29 10.07
N GLY A 291 11.96 -11.42 11.04
CA GLY A 291 12.87 -11.74 12.14
C GLY A 291 14.17 -12.37 11.66
N GLY A 292 14.58 -13.41 12.35
CA GLY A 292 15.78 -14.18 12.03
C GLY A 292 15.60 -15.26 10.96
N LEU A 293 14.49 -15.31 10.20
CA LEU A 293 14.18 -16.44 9.30
C LEU A 293 15.31 -16.74 8.31
N TYR A 294 16.00 -15.71 7.79
CA TYR A 294 17.09 -15.85 6.81
C TYR A 294 18.47 -15.43 7.36
N GLY A 295 18.62 -15.38 8.69
CA GLY A 295 19.89 -15.11 9.36
C GLY A 295 20.22 -13.64 9.59
N GLN A 296 19.27 -12.72 9.41
CA GLN A 296 19.42 -11.32 9.78
C GLN A 296 19.59 -11.17 11.30
N ALA A 297 20.62 -10.44 11.73
CA ALA A 297 20.78 -10.04 13.12
C ALA A 297 19.65 -9.06 13.54
N PRO A 298 19.30 -8.95 14.84
CA PRO A 298 18.32 -7.98 15.30
C PRO A 298 18.64 -6.55 14.83
N GLY A 299 17.66 -5.87 14.24
CA GLY A 299 17.79 -4.53 13.66
C GLY A 299 18.49 -4.48 12.30
N ALA A 300 18.82 -5.63 11.69
CA ALA A 300 19.45 -5.69 10.37
C ALA A 300 18.43 -6.08 9.28
N ALA A 301 18.63 -5.57 8.07
CA ALA A 301 17.79 -5.88 6.92
C ALA A 301 18.56 -6.07 5.63
N THR A 302 18.06 -6.97 4.79
CA THR A 302 18.50 -7.08 3.39
C THR A 302 17.75 -6.06 2.57
N GLN A 303 18.48 -5.19 1.89
CA GLN A 303 17.94 -4.14 1.03
C GLN A 303 17.61 -4.71 -0.35
N VAL A 304 16.43 -4.38 -0.89
CA VAL A 304 15.98 -4.74 -2.24
C VAL A 304 15.78 -3.46 -3.03
N LEU A 305 16.71 -3.20 -3.95
CA LEU A 305 16.80 -1.94 -4.69
C LEU A 305 15.87 -1.98 -5.90
N ARG A 306 15.26 -0.84 -6.25
CA ARG A 306 14.60 -0.66 -7.56
C ARG A 306 15.52 -1.06 -8.72
N THR A 307 15.01 -1.83 -9.67
CA THR A 307 15.76 -2.33 -10.81
C THR A 307 16.29 -1.16 -11.66
N GLY A 308 17.59 -1.12 -11.90
CA GLY A 308 18.23 -0.09 -12.74
C GLY A 308 18.33 1.30 -12.09
N ALA A 309 18.01 1.43 -10.80
CA ALA A 309 18.06 2.70 -10.10
C ALA A 309 19.47 3.05 -9.57
N PRO A 310 19.82 4.35 -9.49
CA PRO A 310 21.02 4.81 -8.80
C PRO A 310 21.03 4.42 -7.31
N ALA A 311 22.22 4.45 -6.70
CA ALA A 311 22.33 4.30 -5.25
C ALA A 311 21.57 5.42 -4.52
N GLY A 312 20.73 5.06 -3.54
CA GLY A 312 19.92 6.01 -2.75
C GLY A 312 18.46 6.17 -3.22
N SER A 313 18.04 5.46 -4.27
CA SER A 313 16.65 5.35 -4.68
C SER A 313 15.79 4.53 -3.69
N THR A 314 14.48 4.54 -3.89
CA THR A 314 13.50 3.72 -3.15
C THR A 314 14.01 2.29 -2.99
N THR A 315 13.96 1.82 -1.74
CA THR A 315 14.51 0.53 -1.36
C THR A 315 13.54 -0.14 -0.40
N GLY A 316 13.02 -1.29 -0.78
CA GLY A 316 12.28 -2.14 0.15
C GLY A 316 13.23 -3.03 0.94
N THR A 317 12.72 -3.69 1.98
CA THR A 317 13.57 -4.42 2.94
C THR A 317 12.98 -5.75 3.37
N ILE A 318 13.88 -6.70 3.66
CA ILE A 318 13.56 -7.98 4.31
C ILE A 318 14.44 -8.08 5.56
N GLY A 319 13.87 -7.77 6.72
CA GLY A 319 14.61 -7.48 7.94
C GLY A 319 14.18 -8.27 9.17
N ASN A 320 14.96 -8.10 10.23
CA ASN A 320 14.65 -8.51 11.58
C ASN A 320 14.33 -7.27 12.41
N TYR A 321 13.07 -6.88 12.42
CA TYR A 321 12.59 -5.70 13.13
C TYR A 321 12.03 -6.03 14.52
N GLY A 322 12.09 -7.31 14.92
CA GLY A 322 11.88 -7.75 16.30
C GLY A 322 10.47 -8.26 16.62
N GLY A 323 9.58 -8.40 15.63
CA GLY A 323 8.27 -9.02 15.81
C GLY A 323 8.09 -10.26 14.94
N GLY A 324 8.38 -10.16 13.64
CA GLY A 324 8.13 -11.24 12.69
C GLY A 324 9.13 -12.39 12.75
N GLY A 325 8.88 -13.42 11.93
CA GLY A 325 9.73 -14.57 11.74
C GLY A 325 9.50 -15.71 12.73
N ASP A 326 8.43 -15.63 13.51
CA ASP A 326 8.07 -16.66 14.46
C ASP A 326 7.62 -17.92 13.75
N ARG A 327 8.19 -19.05 14.19
CA ARG A 327 7.88 -20.39 13.70
C ARG A 327 6.90 -21.03 14.67
N ILE A 328 5.64 -20.65 14.53
CA ILE A 328 4.54 -21.06 15.39
C ILE A 328 4.31 -22.56 15.18
N SER A 329 4.27 -23.31 16.28
CA SER A 329 4.08 -24.75 16.20
C SER A 329 2.64 -25.09 15.85
N GLU A 330 2.46 -25.97 14.88
CA GLU A 330 1.17 -26.54 14.54
C GLU A 330 1.12 -28.04 14.81
N ALA A 331 -0.09 -28.59 14.91
CA ALA A 331 -0.32 -30.02 15.06
C ALA A 331 -0.72 -30.62 13.69
N GLY A 332 0.27 -30.97 12.86
CA GLY A 332 0.03 -31.52 11.53
C GLY A 332 -0.67 -30.50 10.61
N ASN A 333 -1.81 -30.88 10.03
CA ASN A 333 -2.49 -30.09 9.00
C ASN A 333 -3.48 -29.06 9.59
N LEU A 334 -2.98 -28.10 10.37
CA LEU A 334 -3.82 -27.13 11.06
C LEU A 334 -4.63 -26.29 10.07
N VAL A 335 -5.96 -26.28 10.23
CA VAL A 335 -6.87 -25.40 9.49
C VAL A 335 -6.97 -24.07 10.23
N VAL A 336 -6.67 -22.96 9.55
CA VAL A 336 -6.80 -21.60 10.09
C VAL A 336 -7.90 -20.83 9.35
N ASP A 337 -8.71 -20.06 10.09
CA ASP A 337 -9.92 -19.38 9.58
C ASP A 337 -10.13 -18.01 10.26
N TRP A 338 -10.81 -17.07 9.60
CA TRP A 338 -11.19 -15.74 10.10
C TRP A 338 -12.39 -15.77 11.05
N ASP A 339 -13.44 -16.53 10.68
CA ASP A 339 -14.82 -16.23 11.07
C ASP A 339 -15.60 -17.39 11.70
N GLY A 340 -15.13 -18.63 11.54
CA GLY A 340 -15.79 -19.78 12.11
C GLY A 340 -17.01 -20.29 11.33
N ALA A 341 -16.95 -20.36 9.99
CA ALA A 341 -16.87 -21.68 9.32
C ALA A 341 -17.14 -21.68 7.79
N THR A 342 -16.38 -22.51 7.06
CA THR A 342 -16.96 -23.80 6.64
C THR A 342 -16.19 -24.98 7.25
N GLY A 343 -16.86 -25.83 8.05
CA GLY A 343 -16.22 -26.86 8.91
C GLY A 343 -15.85 -26.40 10.34
N THR A 344 -15.25 -27.27 11.16
CA THR A 344 -14.66 -26.86 12.47
C THR A 344 -13.21 -26.48 12.23
N ALA A 345 -12.92 -25.18 12.15
CA ALA A 345 -11.54 -24.68 12.05
C ALA A 345 -10.68 -25.26 13.19
N GLY A 346 -9.43 -25.61 12.88
CA GLY A 346 -8.47 -26.08 13.89
C GLY A 346 -8.02 -24.95 14.80
N SER A 347 -7.97 -23.71 14.31
CA SER A 347 -7.75 -22.48 15.06
C SER A 347 -8.31 -21.26 14.31
N ASN A 348 -8.64 -20.21 15.06
CA ASN A 348 -9.03 -18.92 14.49
C ASN A 348 -7.78 -18.01 14.34
N PHE A 349 -7.68 -17.28 13.22
CA PHE A 349 -6.56 -16.39 12.92
C PHE A 349 -6.32 -15.37 14.03
N TYR A 350 -7.35 -14.65 14.49
CA TYR A 350 -7.22 -13.63 15.54
C TYR A 350 -6.77 -14.22 16.88
N THR A 351 -7.05 -15.51 17.14
CA THR A 351 -6.50 -16.21 18.32
C THR A 351 -4.99 -16.42 18.18
N ILE A 352 -4.51 -16.76 16.99
CA ILE A 352 -3.07 -16.89 16.72
C ILE A 352 -2.43 -15.49 16.74
N LYS A 353 -3.06 -14.50 16.10
CA LYS A 353 -2.60 -13.10 16.06
C LYS A 353 -2.35 -12.56 17.45
N GLY A 354 -3.38 -12.56 18.32
CA GLY A 354 -3.27 -12.03 19.68
C GLY A 354 -2.28 -12.77 20.59
N ALA A 355 -1.84 -13.97 20.21
CA ALA A 355 -0.86 -14.76 20.98
C ALA A 355 0.59 -14.58 20.50
N ASN A 356 0.81 -14.17 19.25
CA ASN A 356 2.15 -14.19 18.63
C ASN A 356 2.58 -12.82 18.07
N PHE A 357 1.65 -11.99 17.61
CA PHE A 357 1.97 -10.68 17.03
C PHE A 357 1.95 -9.57 18.10
N ASN A 358 2.86 -8.61 17.98
CA ASN A 358 2.96 -7.52 18.94
C ASN A 358 1.84 -6.47 18.73
N ILE A 359 0.99 -6.30 19.74
CA ILE A 359 -0.13 -5.34 19.71
C ILE A 359 0.30 -3.89 19.54
N ASN A 360 1.51 -3.52 19.97
CA ASN A 360 2.04 -2.16 19.86
C ASN A 360 2.30 -1.75 18.39
N ARG A 361 2.22 -2.70 17.45
CA ARG A 361 2.44 -2.49 16.00
C ARG A 361 1.17 -2.28 15.19
N ARG A 362 0.01 -2.43 15.83
CA ARG A 362 -1.29 -2.59 15.13
C ARG A 362 -1.65 -1.46 14.18
N TYR A 363 -1.22 -0.23 14.47
CA TYR A 363 -1.50 0.95 13.66
C TYR A 363 -0.61 1.08 12.42
N ILE A 364 0.43 0.26 12.28
CA ILE A 364 1.45 0.42 11.25
C ILE A 364 1.57 -0.82 10.37
N PHE A 365 1.44 -2.01 10.95
CA PHE A 365 1.74 -3.26 10.26
C PHE A 365 0.49 -3.91 9.68
N HIS A 366 0.63 -4.43 8.46
CA HIS A 366 -0.15 -5.57 8.01
C HIS A 366 0.46 -6.85 8.60
N TYR A 367 -0.38 -7.83 8.93
CA TYR A 367 0.01 -9.07 9.57
C TYR A 367 -0.23 -10.24 8.63
N ASN A 368 0.83 -10.98 8.31
CA ASN A 368 0.78 -12.11 7.39
C ASN A 368 1.14 -13.40 8.12
N LEU A 369 0.20 -14.35 8.13
CA LEU A 369 0.41 -15.69 8.66
C LEU A 369 0.44 -16.72 7.53
N TRP A 370 1.56 -17.43 7.41
CA TRP A 370 1.70 -18.55 6.50
C TRP A 370 1.29 -19.85 7.20
N VAL A 371 0.22 -20.48 6.74
CA VAL A 371 -0.45 -21.61 7.38
C VAL A 371 -0.45 -22.86 6.50
N HIS A 372 -0.88 -23.98 7.07
CA HIS A 372 -1.06 -25.21 6.32
C HIS A 372 -2.21 -25.12 5.32
N GLN A 373 -3.42 -24.82 5.79
CA GLN A 373 -4.60 -24.72 4.93
C GLN A 373 -5.63 -23.79 5.58
N VAL A 374 -6.47 -23.17 4.75
CA VAL A 374 -7.72 -22.54 5.18
C VAL A 374 -8.90 -23.47 4.93
N ASN A 375 -10.11 -22.98 5.16
CA ASN A 375 -11.39 -23.65 4.90
C ASN A 375 -12.38 -22.68 4.26
N ALA A 376 -11.88 -21.75 3.44
CA ALA A 376 -12.66 -20.72 2.78
C ALA A 376 -13.75 -21.30 1.85
N ARG A 377 -13.47 -22.44 1.23
CA ARG A 377 -14.32 -23.12 0.24
C ARG A 377 -14.79 -24.51 0.69
N ALA A 378 -13.98 -25.20 1.49
CA ALA A 378 -14.29 -26.56 1.95
C ALA A 378 -13.83 -26.82 3.39
N ALA A 379 -14.59 -27.67 4.10
CA ALA A 379 -14.31 -28.00 5.51
C ALA A 379 -12.98 -28.75 5.75
N THR A 380 -12.48 -29.47 4.75
CA THR A 380 -11.20 -30.17 4.78
C THR A 380 -10.60 -30.23 3.38
N ASN A 381 -9.27 -30.33 3.29
CA ASN A 381 -8.54 -30.50 2.03
C ASN A 381 -8.83 -29.35 1.03
N ASP A 382 -9.00 -28.15 1.57
CA ASP A 382 -9.19 -26.94 0.79
C ASP A 382 -7.84 -26.52 0.21
N CYS A 383 -7.79 -26.35 -1.12
CA CYS A 383 -6.59 -25.95 -1.84
C CYS A 383 -6.56 -24.44 -2.13
N THR A 384 -7.37 -23.63 -1.43
CA THR A 384 -7.30 -22.17 -1.50
C THR A 384 -5.85 -21.69 -1.25
N SER A 385 -5.35 -20.72 -2.04
CA SER A 385 -3.96 -20.26 -1.98
C SER A 385 -3.69 -19.38 -0.77
N GLY A 386 -4.64 -18.52 -0.45
CA GLY A 386 -4.54 -17.49 0.57
C GLY A 386 -5.92 -16.91 0.83
N TRP A 387 -5.98 -16.02 1.81
CA TRP A 387 -7.19 -15.30 2.14
C TRP A 387 -6.77 -14.00 2.82
N ALA A 388 -7.43 -12.90 2.52
CA ALA A 388 -7.16 -11.60 3.13
C ALA A 388 -8.41 -10.98 3.72
N GLU A 389 -8.21 -10.23 4.80
CA GLU A 389 -9.23 -9.33 5.32
C GLU A 389 -9.44 -8.16 4.35
N GLY A 390 -10.67 -7.66 4.29
CA GLY A 390 -11.07 -6.54 3.45
C GLY A 390 -12.31 -6.88 2.64
N GLY A 391 -12.50 -6.19 1.52
CA GLY A 391 -13.59 -6.50 0.58
C GLY A 391 -14.59 -5.36 0.43
N ALA A 392 -15.54 -5.54 -0.48
CA ALA A 392 -16.55 -4.53 -0.75
C ALA A 392 -17.51 -4.38 0.45
N ASP A 393 -17.73 -3.14 0.90
CA ASP A 393 -18.77 -2.84 1.87
C ASP A 393 -20.18 -3.03 1.27
N SER A 394 -21.23 -2.78 2.06
CA SER A 394 -22.61 -2.90 1.59
C SER A 394 -22.98 -1.90 0.48
N ALA A 395 -22.15 -0.89 0.23
CA ALA A 395 -22.27 0.05 -0.88
C ALA A 395 -21.42 -0.36 -2.10
N GLY A 396 -20.71 -1.49 -2.04
CA GLY A 396 -19.85 -1.98 -3.13
C GLY A 396 -18.47 -1.31 -3.16
N VAL A 397 -18.10 -0.54 -2.14
CA VAL A 397 -16.79 0.14 -2.09
C VAL A 397 -15.78 -0.80 -1.47
N LEU A 398 -14.72 -1.12 -2.19
CA LEU A 398 -13.60 -1.93 -1.70
C LEU A 398 -12.97 -1.27 -0.47
N GLN A 399 -12.73 -2.09 0.55
CA GLN A 399 -12.16 -1.67 1.81
C GLN A 399 -10.78 -2.28 2.02
N PRO A 400 -9.78 -1.47 2.44
CA PRO A 400 -8.49 -2.00 2.86
C PRO A 400 -8.63 -2.77 4.18
N GLY A 401 -7.67 -3.67 4.41
CA GLY A 401 -7.55 -4.52 5.59
C GLY A 401 -6.10 -4.54 6.09
N ASN A 402 -5.83 -5.23 7.19
CA ASN A 402 -4.46 -5.40 7.68
C ASN A 402 -4.06 -6.82 8.01
N ASP A 403 -4.86 -7.83 7.65
CA ASP A 403 -4.58 -9.23 7.96
C ASP A 403 -4.59 -10.13 6.72
N ILE A 404 -3.59 -11.00 6.62
CA ILE A 404 -3.32 -11.88 5.48
C ILE A 404 -3.05 -13.31 5.96
N ILE A 405 -3.64 -14.29 5.27
CA ILE A 405 -3.31 -15.71 5.41
C ILE A 405 -2.78 -16.22 4.07
N ILE A 406 -1.67 -16.96 4.11
CA ILE A 406 -1.14 -17.71 2.95
C ILE A 406 -1.19 -19.19 3.27
N SER A 407 -1.79 -20.02 2.41
CA SER A 407 -2.17 -21.39 2.73
C SER A 407 -1.78 -22.44 1.68
N LEU A 408 -0.51 -22.38 1.25
CA LEU A 408 0.06 -23.26 0.22
C LEU A 408 0.43 -24.67 0.71
N GLY A 409 0.07 -25.00 1.96
CA GLY A 409 0.43 -26.24 2.64
C GLY A 409 -0.52 -27.42 2.43
N GLY A 410 -1.71 -27.18 1.88
CA GLY A 410 -2.81 -28.15 1.85
C GLY A 410 -2.55 -29.41 1.03
N THR A 411 -3.29 -30.46 1.37
CA THR A 411 -3.43 -31.68 0.55
C THR A 411 -4.85 -31.79 0.03
N ASN A 412 -5.03 -32.23 -1.21
CA ASN A 412 -6.34 -32.43 -1.80
C ASN A 412 -7.05 -33.68 -1.24
N SER A 413 -8.30 -33.89 -1.64
CA SER A 413 -9.16 -35.00 -1.16
C SER A 413 -8.62 -36.41 -1.44
N THR A 414 -7.66 -36.56 -2.36
CA THR A 414 -7.00 -37.84 -2.68
C THR A 414 -5.70 -38.06 -1.90
N GLY A 415 -5.30 -37.10 -1.05
CA GLY A 415 -4.02 -37.10 -0.36
C GLY A 415 -2.83 -36.65 -1.23
N GLY A 416 -3.10 -36.08 -2.40
CA GLY A 416 -2.09 -35.42 -3.24
C GLY A 416 -1.82 -34.00 -2.77
N LEU A 417 -0.71 -33.41 -3.25
CA LEU A 417 -0.38 -32.01 -2.95
C LEU A 417 -1.38 -31.09 -3.65
N CYS A 418 -1.84 -30.04 -2.96
CA CYS A 418 -2.56 -28.96 -3.61
C CYS A 418 -1.60 -28.16 -4.49
N TRP A 419 -0.45 -27.77 -3.93
CA TRP A 419 0.52 -26.89 -4.58
C TRP A 419 1.83 -27.60 -4.88
N THR A 420 2.75 -26.91 -5.57
CA THR A 420 4.09 -27.46 -5.84
C THR A 420 4.76 -27.93 -4.55
N GLY A 421 5.36 -29.12 -4.59
CA GLY A 421 5.99 -29.75 -3.44
C GLY A 421 7.45 -29.34 -3.20
N ASP A 422 7.89 -29.42 -1.94
CA ASP A 422 9.30 -29.33 -1.56
C ASP A 422 10.06 -30.63 -1.90
N ALA A 423 11.37 -30.66 -1.62
CA ALA A 423 12.21 -31.85 -1.82
C ALA A 423 11.80 -33.05 -0.94
N ASN A 424 11.00 -32.84 0.10
CA ASN A 424 10.47 -33.87 0.99
C ASN A 424 9.07 -34.34 0.56
N GLY A 425 8.50 -33.76 -0.49
CA GLY A 425 7.17 -34.07 -0.98
C GLY A 425 6.04 -33.42 -0.17
N ASN A 426 6.31 -32.34 0.56
CA ASN A 426 5.27 -31.55 1.24
C ASN A 426 4.79 -30.41 0.33
N SER A 427 3.50 -30.10 0.33
CA SER A 427 2.97 -28.93 -0.40
C SER A 427 3.49 -27.66 0.26
N VAL A 428 4.14 -26.79 -0.52
CA VAL A 428 4.68 -25.50 -0.02
C VAL A 428 4.56 -24.36 -1.04
N GLY A 429 4.16 -24.67 -2.28
CA GLY A 429 4.19 -23.75 -3.40
C GLY A 429 5.61 -23.50 -3.93
N SER A 430 5.70 -23.31 -5.24
CA SER A 430 6.88 -22.84 -5.95
C SER A 430 7.15 -21.37 -5.62
N GLN A 431 8.32 -20.86 -5.99
CA GLN A 431 8.67 -19.46 -5.76
C GLN A 431 7.62 -18.49 -6.33
N GLY A 432 7.10 -18.75 -7.54
CA GLY A 432 6.07 -17.91 -8.18
C GLY A 432 4.71 -18.03 -7.51
N GLU A 433 4.32 -19.22 -7.05
CA GLU A 433 3.09 -19.42 -6.28
C GLU A 433 3.16 -18.69 -4.93
N GLN A 434 4.31 -18.74 -4.24
CA GLN A 434 4.53 -18.03 -2.97
C GLN A 434 4.51 -16.51 -3.15
N ALA A 435 5.30 -15.99 -4.10
CA ALA A 435 5.39 -14.55 -4.35
C ALA A 435 4.07 -13.99 -4.86
N GLY A 436 3.45 -14.69 -5.80
CA GLY A 436 2.19 -14.34 -6.42
C GLY A 436 1.04 -14.29 -5.43
N THR A 437 0.88 -15.34 -4.62
CA THR A 437 -0.16 -15.38 -3.59
C THR A 437 0.07 -14.30 -2.55
N PHE A 438 1.30 -14.11 -2.05
CA PHE A 438 1.55 -13.04 -1.09
C PHE A 438 1.22 -11.65 -1.64
N MET A 439 1.64 -11.36 -2.88
CA MET A 439 1.34 -10.07 -3.50
C MET A 439 -0.16 -9.91 -3.78
N HIS A 440 -0.87 -11.00 -4.13
CA HIS A 440 -2.32 -10.99 -4.33
C HIS A 440 -3.06 -10.64 -3.03
N GLU A 441 -2.80 -11.36 -1.94
CA GLU A 441 -3.45 -11.11 -0.66
C GLU A 441 -3.07 -9.74 -0.07
N LEU A 442 -1.84 -9.26 -0.31
CA LEU A 442 -1.47 -7.90 0.05
C LEU A 442 -2.25 -6.86 -0.76
N GLY A 443 -2.58 -7.17 -2.02
CA GLY A 443 -3.40 -6.30 -2.87
C GLY A 443 -4.81 -6.11 -2.31
N HIS A 444 -5.41 -7.17 -1.78
CA HIS A 444 -6.68 -7.11 -1.05
C HIS A 444 -6.62 -6.17 0.16
N ASN A 445 -5.57 -6.27 0.96
CA ASN A 445 -5.34 -5.33 2.07
C ASN A 445 -5.14 -3.88 1.61
N LEU A 446 -4.72 -3.66 0.37
CA LEU A 446 -4.55 -2.36 -0.27
C LEU A 446 -5.77 -1.95 -1.11
N SER A 447 -6.93 -2.59 -0.91
CA SER A 447 -8.20 -2.26 -1.57
C SER A 447 -8.24 -2.56 -3.08
N LEU A 448 -7.53 -3.60 -3.52
CA LEU A 448 -7.68 -4.20 -4.85
C LEU A 448 -8.55 -5.46 -4.78
N ASP A 449 -9.35 -5.70 -5.81
CA ASP A 449 -10.10 -6.94 -6.02
C ASP A 449 -9.56 -7.64 -7.28
N HIS A 450 -10.11 -8.80 -7.66
CA HIS A 450 -9.59 -9.62 -8.74
C HIS A 450 -9.53 -8.93 -10.11
N GLY A 451 -10.39 -7.94 -10.34
CA GLY A 451 -10.39 -7.07 -11.51
C GLY A 451 -9.74 -5.70 -11.27
N GLY A 452 -9.03 -5.52 -10.15
CA GLY A 452 -8.46 -4.26 -9.69
C GLY A 452 -9.48 -3.46 -8.90
N GLY A 453 -10.40 -2.78 -9.58
CA GLY A 453 -11.49 -2.00 -8.97
C GLY A 453 -12.82 -2.74 -8.83
N ASP A 454 -12.90 -3.98 -9.30
CA ASP A 454 -14.12 -4.79 -9.37
C ASP A 454 -13.82 -6.28 -9.17
N THR A 455 -14.87 -7.10 -9.00
CA THR A 455 -14.76 -8.55 -8.74
C THR A 455 -14.51 -9.38 -9.99
N THR A 456 -14.52 -8.78 -11.19
CA THR A 456 -14.45 -9.49 -12.46
C THR A 456 -13.03 -9.97 -12.72
N ASN A 457 -12.82 -11.27 -12.55
CA ASN A 457 -11.52 -11.92 -12.75
C ASN A 457 -11.31 -12.26 -14.25
N ASN A 458 -10.13 -12.76 -14.60
CA ASN A 458 -9.76 -13.23 -15.94
C ASN A 458 -9.86 -12.19 -17.07
N LYS A 459 -9.88 -10.89 -16.73
CA LYS A 459 -9.89 -9.80 -17.72
C LYS A 459 -8.56 -9.76 -18.50
N PRO A 460 -8.55 -9.98 -19.83
CA PRO A 460 -7.31 -10.00 -20.61
C PRO A 460 -6.55 -8.66 -20.64
N ASN A 461 -7.26 -7.55 -20.43
CA ASN A 461 -6.73 -6.19 -20.35
C ASN A 461 -6.36 -5.75 -18.91
N HIS A 462 -6.38 -6.66 -17.92
CA HIS A 462 -5.93 -6.38 -16.55
C HIS A 462 -4.70 -7.23 -16.23
N LEU A 463 -3.52 -6.69 -16.53
CA LEU A 463 -2.22 -7.36 -16.43
C LEU A 463 -1.67 -7.29 -15.01
N SER A 464 -2.33 -7.97 -14.08
CA SER A 464 -2.06 -7.89 -12.64
C SER A 464 -2.03 -9.25 -11.97
N VAL A 465 -1.20 -9.41 -10.92
CA VAL A 465 -1.30 -10.57 -10.01
C VAL A 465 -2.66 -10.72 -9.33
N MET A 466 -3.48 -9.66 -9.29
CA MET A 466 -4.88 -9.75 -8.82
C MET A 466 -5.77 -10.58 -9.76
N ASN A 467 -5.39 -10.70 -11.04
CA ASN A 467 -6.05 -11.56 -12.00
C ASN A 467 -5.41 -12.96 -11.98
N TYR A 468 -6.23 -14.00 -11.83
CA TYR A 468 -5.79 -15.40 -11.69
C TYR A 468 -4.94 -15.92 -12.85
N THR A 469 -5.14 -15.36 -14.03
CA THR A 469 -4.28 -15.64 -15.19
C THR A 469 -2.81 -15.37 -14.88
N PHE A 470 -2.53 -14.32 -14.11
CA PHE A 470 -1.19 -13.80 -13.86
C PHE A 470 -0.71 -13.98 -12.41
N GLN A 471 -1.57 -14.39 -11.47
CA GLN A 471 -1.24 -14.59 -10.06
C GLN A 471 0.08 -15.36 -9.85
N PRO A 472 0.43 -16.44 -10.57
CA PRO A 472 1.71 -17.14 -10.38
C PRO A 472 2.96 -16.37 -10.85
N CYS A 473 2.86 -15.05 -11.03
CA CYS A 473 3.92 -14.14 -11.49
C CYS A 473 4.47 -14.49 -12.89
N THR A 474 3.55 -14.76 -13.83
CA THR A 474 3.91 -15.25 -15.17
C THR A 474 3.80 -14.19 -16.27
N VAL A 475 3.59 -12.91 -15.93
CA VAL A 475 3.56 -11.82 -16.92
C VAL A 475 4.90 -11.74 -17.64
N THR A 476 4.87 -11.73 -18.97
CA THR A 476 6.09 -11.59 -19.77
C THR A 476 6.58 -10.15 -19.74
N SER A 477 7.89 -9.96 -19.53
CA SER A 477 8.51 -8.65 -19.64
C SER A 477 8.49 -8.15 -21.08
N LEU A 478 7.99 -6.94 -21.31
CA LEU A 478 7.99 -6.26 -22.62
C LEU A 478 8.79 -4.95 -22.54
N GLY A 479 10.03 -5.04 -22.04
CA GLY A 479 10.93 -3.90 -21.93
C GLY A 479 10.76 -3.12 -20.63
N PRO A 480 11.15 -1.83 -20.59
CA PRO A 480 11.14 -1.05 -19.35
C PRO A 480 9.74 -0.61 -18.90
N THR A 481 8.74 -0.68 -19.78
CA THR A 481 7.35 -0.24 -19.51
C THR A 481 6.53 -1.31 -18.82
N LEU A 482 6.69 -2.58 -19.20
CA LEU A 482 6.10 -3.74 -18.53
C LEU A 482 7.22 -4.67 -18.03
N PRO A 483 7.61 -4.60 -16.74
CA PRO A 483 8.76 -5.33 -16.22
C PRO A 483 8.52 -6.85 -16.19
N GLY A 484 7.27 -7.30 -16.21
CA GLY A 484 6.90 -8.71 -16.11
C GLY A 484 7.14 -9.32 -14.73
N GLY A 485 6.90 -10.61 -14.57
CA GLY A 485 6.99 -11.31 -13.30
C GLY A 485 5.79 -11.03 -12.38
N CYS A 486 6.06 -10.78 -11.10
CA CYS A 486 5.06 -10.30 -10.14
C CYS A 486 4.92 -8.79 -10.29
N ASP A 487 3.74 -8.31 -10.69
CA ASP A 487 3.44 -6.88 -10.78
C ASP A 487 1.92 -6.67 -10.63
N TYR A 488 1.54 -5.50 -10.14
CA TYR A 488 0.17 -5.03 -10.34
C TYR A 488 0.05 -4.34 -11.69
N SER A 489 -1.19 -4.18 -12.18
CA SER A 489 -1.43 -3.45 -13.42
C SER A 489 -0.95 -2.01 -13.29
N ARG A 490 -0.23 -1.52 -14.31
CA ARG A 490 0.37 -0.17 -14.34
C ARG A 490 -0.46 0.87 -15.08
N ASP A 491 -1.44 0.41 -15.84
CA ASP A 491 -2.19 1.25 -16.75
C ASP A 491 -3.64 0.75 -16.84
N ASP A 492 -4.56 1.69 -16.93
CA ASP A 492 -5.96 1.43 -17.30
C ASP A 492 -6.02 1.19 -18.83
N LEU A 493 -5.82 -0.07 -19.23
CA LEU A 493 -5.88 -0.48 -20.63
C LEU A 493 -7.29 -0.33 -21.21
N PRO A 494 -7.44 -0.15 -22.54
CA PRO A 494 -8.74 0.08 -23.16
C PRO A 494 -9.80 -0.97 -22.80
N ASP A 495 -11.03 -0.51 -22.60
CA ASP A 495 -12.19 -1.37 -22.37
C ASP A 495 -12.37 -2.40 -23.50
N LEU A 496 -12.59 -3.66 -23.12
CA LEU A 496 -12.92 -4.74 -24.06
C LEU A 496 -14.43 -5.01 -23.99
N ASN A 497 -15.16 -4.62 -25.04
CA ASN A 497 -16.59 -4.83 -25.11
C ASN A 497 -16.92 -6.17 -25.79
N GLU A 498 -17.34 -7.14 -25.00
CA GLU A 498 -17.67 -8.49 -25.47
C GLU A 498 -18.97 -8.49 -26.30
N ALA A 499 -19.81 -7.47 -26.15
CA ALA A 499 -21.11 -7.35 -26.81
C ALA A 499 -21.03 -6.62 -28.13
N ASN A 500 -21.48 -7.27 -29.20
CA ASN A 500 -21.60 -6.66 -30.52
C ASN A 500 -23.05 -6.23 -30.80
N PRO A 501 -23.37 -4.93 -30.99
CA PRO A 501 -22.46 -3.77 -31.07
C PRO A 501 -22.20 -3.05 -29.72
N PRO A 502 -21.05 -2.36 -29.53
CA PRO A 502 -20.02 -2.10 -30.54
C PRO A 502 -19.02 -3.24 -30.75
N GLY A 503 -18.81 -4.19 -29.82
CA GLY A 503 -17.89 -5.33 -29.97
C GLY A 503 -16.40 -5.00 -29.84
N LEU A 504 -15.56 -6.03 -29.94
CA LEU A 504 -14.10 -5.99 -29.90
C LEU A 504 -13.48 -5.56 -31.24
N ASP A 505 -12.45 -4.71 -31.20
CA ASP A 505 -11.67 -4.30 -32.37
C ASP A 505 -10.35 -5.08 -32.42
N GLU A 506 -10.22 -5.99 -33.40
CA GLU A 506 -9.05 -6.86 -33.54
C GLU A 506 -7.77 -6.11 -33.89
N CYS A 507 -7.88 -4.95 -34.54
CA CYS A 507 -6.75 -4.11 -34.88
C CYS A 507 -6.24 -3.28 -33.69
N GLN A 508 -7.06 -3.05 -32.67
CA GLN A 508 -6.62 -2.48 -31.39
C GLN A 508 -6.02 -3.54 -30.46
N GLY A 509 -6.52 -4.77 -30.50
CA GLY A 509 -6.07 -5.85 -29.62
C GLY A 509 -6.31 -5.54 -28.14
N LEU A 510 -5.38 -5.98 -27.28
CA LEU A 510 -5.52 -5.89 -25.82
C LEU A 510 -5.19 -4.51 -25.25
N ASP A 511 -4.18 -3.84 -25.81
CA ASP A 511 -3.51 -2.69 -25.19
C ASP A 511 -3.66 -1.40 -26.00
N GLY A 512 -4.37 -1.43 -27.13
CA GLY A 512 -4.44 -0.30 -28.06
C GLY A 512 -3.07 0.13 -28.59
N GLY A 513 -2.07 -0.75 -28.53
CA GLY A 513 -0.68 -0.49 -28.91
C GLY A 513 0.20 0.14 -27.81
N LEU A 514 -0.27 0.28 -26.57
CA LEU A 514 0.51 0.88 -25.47
C LEU A 514 1.82 0.14 -25.19
N TYR A 515 1.77 -1.19 -25.11
CA TYR A 515 2.92 -2.06 -24.87
C TYR A 515 3.42 -2.74 -26.14
N GLY A 516 2.77 -2.49 -27.29
CA GLY A 516 3.10 -3.12 -28.55
C GLY A 516 2.76 -4.61 -28.58
N ILE A 517 1.74 -5.03 -27.82
CA ILE A 517 1.21 -6.40 -27.89
C ILE A 517 0.56 -6.64 -29.26
N GLY A 518 0.02 -5.58 -29.88
CA GLY A 518 -0.44 -5.62 -31.26
C GLY A 518 -1.82 -6.26 -31.44
N PRO A 519 -2.26 -6.43 -32.69
CA PRO A 519 -3.61 -6.89 -32.99
C PRO A 519 -3.87 -8.32 -32.52
N GLN A 520 -5.13 -8.62 -32.25
CA GLN A 520 -5.61 -9.92 -31.78
C GLN A 520 -6.74 -10.38 -32.70
N ASN A 521 -6.56 -11.52 -33.36
CA ASN A 521 -7.60 -12.17 -34.15
C ASN A 521 -8.48 -12.99 -33.18
N TRP A 522 -9.53 -12.34 -32.67
CA TRP A 522 -10.37 -12.85 -31.59
C TRP A 522 -11.21 -14.03 -32.03
N ASP A 523 -11.62 -14.11 -33.29
CA ASP A 523 -12.42 -15.24 -33.79
C ASP A 523 -11.56 -16.35 -34.44
N GLY A 524 -10.30 -16.05 -34.72
CA GLY A 524 -9.32 -16.97 -35.28
C GLY A 524 -9.53 -17.26 -36.77
N ASP A 525 -10.26 -16.41 -37.48
CA ASP A 525 -10.54 -16.61 -38.90
C ASP A 525 -9.31 -16.30 -39.78
N LEU A 526 -9.30 -16.88 -40.99
CA LEU A 526 -8.20 -16.71 -41.93
C LEU A 526 -8.75 -16.30 -43.30
N SER A 527 -8.16 -15.27 -43.90
CA SER A 527 -8.44 -14.84 -45.28
C SER A 527 -7.18 -14.97 -46.13
N GLY A 528 -7.25 -15.82 -47.16
CA GLY A 528 -6.09 -16.09 -48.02
C GLY A 528 -4.91 -16.76 -47.29
N GLY A 529 -5.16 -17.42 -46.16
CA GLY A 529 -4.12 -18.07 -45.34
C GLY A 529 -3.34 -17.12 -44.45
N LEU A 530 -3.92 -15.96 -44.10
CA LEU A 530 -3.40 -15.01 -43.10
C LEU A 530 -4.53 -14.65 -42.13
N PRO A 531 -4.21 -14.25 -40.88
CA PRO A 531 -5.21 -13.71 -39.95
C PRO A 531 -6.01 -12.58 -40.60
N ASN A 532 -7.34 -12.68 -40.56
CA ASN A 532 -8.23 -11.67 -41.13
C ASN A 532 -8.71 -10.73 -40.04
N LEU A 533 -7.91 -9.70 -39.75
CA LEU A 533 -8.24 -8.74 -38.70
C LEU A 533 -9.45 -7.87 -39.10
N GLU A 534 -10.43 -7.78 -38.19
CA GLU A 534 -11.68 -7.05 -38.33
C GLU A 534 -11.88 -6.00 -37.23
N GLY A 535 -12.29 -4.79 -37.62
CA GLY A 535 -12.45 -3.71 -36.66
C GLY A 535 -12.52 -2.31 -37.26
N ALA A 536 -13.14 -1.40 -36.51
CA ALA A 536 -13.32 -0.01 -36.92
C ALA A 536 -12.00 0.74 -37.16
N THR A 537 -10.91 0.33 -36.51
CA THR A 537 -9.58 0.96 -36.61
C THR A 537 -8.64 0.28 -37.62
N CYS A 538 -9.07 -0.82 -38.25
CA CYS A 538 -8.28 -1.49 -39.28
C CYS A 538 -8.04 -0.58 -40.51
N SER A 539 -6.92 -0.79 -41.22
CA SER A 539 -6.56 0.00 -42.40
C SER A 539 -6.20 -0.88 -43.62
N PRO A 540 -7.07 -0.97 -44.65
CA PRO A 540 -8.42 -0.40 -44.71
C PRO A 540 -9.36 -1.05 -43.68
N VAL A 541 -10.44 -0.36 -43.31
CA VAL A 541 -11.47 -0.92 -42.43
C VAL A 541 -12.00 -2.20 -43.07
N ASN A 542 -11.99 -3.28 -42.31
CA ASN A 542 -12.39 -4.61 -42.74
C ASN A 542 -13.36 -5.18 -41.71
N GLY A 543 -14.49 -5.70 -42.16
CA GLY A 543 -15.53 -6.21 -41.27
C GLY A 543 -16.13 -5.16 -40.31
N GLY A 544 -16.77 -5.66 -39.27
CA GLY A 544 -17.15 -4.89 -38.09
C GLY A 544 -16.65 -5.64 -36.86
N ASN A 545 -16.53 -4.93 -35.74
CA ASN A 545 -16.10 -5.51 -34.47
C ASN A 545 -16.82 -6.83 -34.12
N TYR A 546 -16.14 -7.71 -33.38
CA TYR A 546 -16.59 -9.06 -33.04
C TYR A 546 -17.11 -9.16 -31.61
N GLY A 547 -18.05 -10.07 -31.34
CA GLY A 547 -18.54 -10.34 -29.98
C GLY A 547 -18.02 -11.68 -29.49
N ARG A 548 -17.28 -11.69 -28.37
CA ARG A 548 -16.70 -12.89 -27.77
C ARG A 548 -16.65 -12.73 -26.26
N ASP A 549 -17.00 -13.78 -25.53
CA ASP A 549 -16.71 -13.92 -24.10
C ASP A 549 -15.20 -14.14 -23.92
N LEU A 550 -14.55 -13.18 -23.27
CA LEU A 550 -13.10 -13.11 -23.13
C LEU A 550 -12.62 -13.56 -21.75
N ASN A 551 -13.41 -13.33 -20.70
CA ASN A 551 -13.07 -13.67 -19.32
C ASN A 551 -13.57 -15.07 -18.91
N GLY A 552 -14.39 -15.71 -19.75
CA GLY A 552 -14.91 -17.06 -19.55
C GLY A 552 -15.81 -17.16 -18.33
N ASP A 553 -16.57 -16.10 -18.01
CA ASP A 553 -17.54 -16.07 -16.91
C ASP A 553 -18.81 -16.88 -17.27
N TYR A 554 -18.56 -18.15 -17.53
CA TYR A 554 -19.53 -19.19 -17.81
C TYR A 554 -20.51 -19.35 -16.64
N ASN A 555 -21.80 -19.15 -16.91
CA ASN A 555 -22.85 -19.43 -15.94
C ASN A 555 -23.45 -20.83 -16.18
N ASP A 556 -22.84 -21.86 -15.56
CA ASP A 556 -23.35 -23.23 -15.52
C ASP A 556 -24.41 -23.43 -14.43
N THR A 557 -25.51 -22.67 -14.49
CA THR A 557 -26.54 -22.73 -13.44
C THR A 557 -27.10 -24.14 -13.20
N ASN A 558 -26.96 -25.06 -14.15
CA ASN A 558 -27.42 -26.45 -14.02
C ASN A 558 -26.29 -27.49 -13.83
N ASN A 559 -25.02 -27.07 -13.79
CA ASN A 559 -23.83 -27.89 -13.55
C ASN A 559 -23.65 -29.06 -14.55
N ASN A 560 -24.15 -28.94 -15.77
CA ASN A 560 -24.07 -30.00 -16.80
C ASN A 560 -22.77 -29.94 -17.64
N GLY A 561 -21.94 -28.92 -17.43
CA GLY A 561 -20.69 -28.71 -18.17
C GLY A 561 -20.88 -28.21 -19.61
N THR A 562 -22.05 -27.69 -19.96
CA THR A 562 -22.40 -27.17 -21.30
C THR A 562 -23.32 -25.96 -21.21
N GLN A 563 -22.93 -24.82 -21.83
CA GLN A 563 -23.79 -23.64 -21.89
C GLN A 563 -25.02 -23.88 -22.77
N ASP A 564 -26.15 -24.22 -22.15
CA ASP A 564 -27.37 -24.53 -22.89
C ASP A 564 -28.52 -23.55 -22.64
N LEU A 565 -28.96 -22.91 -23.73
CA LEU A 565 -30.19 -22.14 -23.72
C LEU A 565 -31.40 -23.11 -23.78
N PRO A 566 -32.47 -22.86 -23.01
CA PRO A 566 -32.77 -21.63 -22.25
C PRO A 566 -32.42 -21.74 -20.75
N GLY A 567 -31.70 -20.76 -20.21
CA GLY A 567 -31.43 -20.64 -18.77
C GLY A 567 -30.05 -20.11 -18.41
N GLU A 568 -29.10 -20.20 -19.35
CA GLU A 568 -27.66 -19.99 -19.10
C GLU A 568 -27.09 -18.94 -20.07
N PRO A 569 -27.46 -17.66 -19.96
CA PRO A 569 -26.90 -16.63 -20.83
C PRO A 569 -25.41 -16.43 -20.49
N THR A 570 -24.56 -16.37 -21.52
CA THR A 570 -23.20 -15.85 -21.42
C THR A 570 -23.27 -14.42 -20.88
N ILE A 571 -22.48 -14.08 -19.86
CA ILE A 571 -22.42 -12.71 -19.34
C ILE A 571 -21.52 -11.92 -20.28
N ILE A 572 -22.09 -11.52 -21.42
CA ILE A 572 -21.39 -10.64 -22.33
C ILE A 572 -21.42 -9.23 -21.73
N SER A 573 -20.24 -8.71 -21.41
CA SER A 573 -20.09 -7.46 -20.66
C SER A 573 -19.02 -6.53 -21.26
N THR A 574 -18.75 -5.43 -20.59
CA THR A 574 -17.59 -4.59 -20.89
C THR A 574 -16.55 -4.84 -19.80
N LEU A 575 -15.41 -5.38 -20.20
CA LEU A 575 -14.28 -5.61 -19.31
C LEU A 575 -13.46 -4.33 -19.25
N THR A 576 -13.62 -3.58 -18.16
CA THR A 576 -12.89 -2.34 -17.91
C THR A 576 -11.47 -2.64 -17.44
N GLY A 577 -10.50 -1.91 -17.99
CA GLY A 577 -9.13 -1.91 -17.49
C GLY A 577 -9.05 -1.34 -16.07
N PHE A 578 -7.87 -1.45 -15.45
CA PHE A 578 -7.60 -0.80 -14.17
C PHE A 578 -6.10 -0.62 -13.95
N ASP A 579 -5.69 0.57 -13.50
CA ASP A 579 -4.35 0.85 -12.97
C ASP A 579 -4.36 0.58 -11.45
N ASP A 580 -3.88 -0.60 -11.08
CA ASP A 580 -3.86 -1.03 -9.68
C ASP A 580 -2.89 -0.18 -8.84
N TRP A 581 -1.72 0.19 -9.40
CA TRP A 581 -0.73 0.96 -8.66
C TRP A 581 -1.23 2.35 -8.30
N ALA A 582 -2.04 2.97 -9.17
CA ALA A 582 -2.75 4.20 -8.84
C ALA A 582 -3.98 3.99 -7.94
N GLY A 583 -4.53 2.77 -7.92
CA GLY A 583 -5.75 2.41 -7.19
C GLY A 583 -5.56 1.96 -5.74
N ILE A 584 -4.34 1.63 -5.32
CA ILE A 584 -4.05 1.18 -3.94
C ILE A 584 -4.45 2.24 -2.89
N ARG A 585 -4.91 1.75 -1.74
CA ARG A 585 -5.26 2.58 -0.58
C ARG A 585 -4.53 2.11 0.67
N TYR A 586 -3.99 3.07 1.41
CA TYR A 586 -3.20 2.84 2.62
C TYR A 586 -4.03 3.01 3.91
N ASP A 587 -5.27 3.50 3.82
CA ASP A 587 -6.05 4.02 4.94
C ASP A 587 -6.79 2.96 5.79
N PHE A 588 -6.16 1.78 6.01
CA PHE A 588 -6.79 0.65 6.71
C PHE A 588 -7.27 1.00 8.13
N ARG A 589 -6.59 1.91 8.84
CA ARG A 589 -6.99 2.35 10.21
C ARG A 589 -8.34 3.09 10.23
N LYS A 590 -8.77 3.70 9.11
CA LYS A 590 -10.07 4.41 9.02
C LYS A 590 -11.26 3.46 8.95
N ARG A 591 -11.03 2.14 8.97
CA ARG A 591 -12.07 1.11 8.88
C ARG A 591 -12.16 0.34 10.19
N PRO A 592 -13.03 0.77 11.14
CA PRO A 592 -13.12 0.16 12.46
C PRO A 592 -13.54 -1.31 12.45
N GLN A 593 -14.08 -1.82 11.34
CA GLN A 593 -14.51 -3.21 11.24
C GLN A 593 -13.33 -4.14 10.97
N SER A 594 -12.51 -3.83 9.96
CA SER A 594 -11.29 -4.58 9.63
C SER A 594 -10.22 -4.35 10.71
N PHE A 595 -9.97 -3.08 11.03
CA PHE A 595 -8.91 -2.69 11.97
C PHE A 595 -9.11 -3.19 13.42
N ALA A 596 -10.35 -3.41 13.87
CA ALA A 596 -10.63 -3.81 15.25
C ALA A 596 -10.56 -5.33 15.49
N ASP A 597 -9.90 -6.09 14.59
CA ASP A 597 -9.84 -7.56 14.62
C ASP A 597 -11.26 -8.19 14.59
N GLY A 598 -12.14 -7.62 13.74
CA GLY A 598 -13.55 -8.00 13.63
C GLY A 598 -13.84 -8.91 12.43
N ILE A 599 -15.02 -9.54 12.39
CA ILE A 599 -15.44 -10.33 11.22
C ILE A 599 -15.89 -9.37 10.11
N VAL A 600 -14.95 -8.91 9.28
CA VAL A 600 -15.26 -8.39 7.94
C VAL A 600 -15.42 -9.59 7.02
N PRO A 601 -16.44 -9.63 6.14
CA PRO A 601 -16.54 -10.69 5.14
C PRO A 601 -15.29 -10.59 4.26
N PRO A 602 -14.37 -11.55 4.34
CA PRO A 602 -13.14 -11.47 3.57
C PRO A 602 -13.47 -11.58 2.07
N PHE A 603 -12.46 -11.31 1.24
CA PHE A 603 -12.61 -11.54 -0.20
C PHE A 603 -13.03 -13.00 -0.46
N LYS A 604 -13.86 -13.17 -1.49
CA LYS A 604 -14.52 -14.44 -1.82
C LYS A 604 -14.03 -14.93 -3.15
N ASN A 605 -14.06 -16.25 -3.31
CA ASN A 605 -13.63 -16.95 -4.52
C ASN A 605 -12.11 -16.92 -4.76
N GLU A 606 -11.32 -16.98 -3.68
CA GLU A 606 -9.84 -17.04 -3.66
C GLU A 606 -9.21 -18.19 -4.45
N ALA A 607 -8.04 -18.00 -5.03
CA ALA A 607 -7.50 -18.93 -6.02
C ALA A 607 -7.29 -20.36 -5.49
N THR A 608 -7.52 -21.34 -6.36
CA THR A 608 -7.08 -22.73 -6.17
C THR A 608 -6.21 -23.15 -7.35
N PRO A 609 -5.39 -24.21 -7.24
CA PRO A 609 -4.56 -24.70 -8.35
C PRO A 609 -5.37 -24.97 -9.62
N GLU A 610 -6.58 -25.50 -9.47
CA GLU A 610 -7.49 -25.79 -10.57
C GLU A 610 -7.99 -24.52 -11.25
N LEU A 611 -8.34 -23.48 -10.48
CA LEU A 611 -8.77 -22.20 -11.03
C LEU A 611 -7.63 -21.49 -11.75
N LEU A 612 -6.43 -21.47 -11.18
CA LEU A 612 -5.26 -20.87 -11.82
C LEU A 612 -4.89 -21.61 -13.12
N ALA A 613 -4.97 -22.94 -13.13
CA ALA A 613 -4.74 -23.74 -14.33
C ALA A 613 -5.80 -23.48 -15.40
N ALA A 614 -7.08 -23.39 -15.02
CA ALA A 614 -8.17 -23.10 -15.94
C ALA A 614 -8.06 -21.68 -16.55
N ALA A 615 -7.82 -20.67 -15.73
CA ALA A 615 -7.63 -19.28 -16.16
C ALA A 615 -6.50 -19.16 -17.19
N ARG A 616 -5.34 -19.78 -16.89
CA ARG A 616 -4.19 -19.78 -17.80
C ARG A 616 -4.44 -20.53 -19.09
N ALA A 617 -5.19 -21.64 -19.05
CA ALA A 617 -5.56 -22.37 -20.27
C ALA A 617 -6.50 -21.55 -21.16
N ALA A 618 -7.51 -20.91 -20.56
CA ALA A 618 -8.45 -20.03 -21.27
C ALA A 618 -7.73 -18.84 -21.91
N PHE A 619 -6.86 -18.16 -21.16
CA PHE A 619 -6.06 -17.05 -21.70
C PHE A 619 -5.10 -17.52 -22.80
N ALA A 620 -4.46 -18.69 -22.64
CA ALA A 620 -3.59 -19.25 -23.69
C ALA A 620 -4.35 -19.49 -25.00
N GLU A 621 -5.58 -20.02 -24.95
CA GLU A 621 -6.43 -20.21 -26.13
C GLU A 621 -6.86 -18.87 -26.78
N LEU A 622 -6.98 -17.82 -25.96
CA LEU A 622 -7.37 -16.49 -26.40
C LEU A 622 -6.28 -15.84 -27.26
N ILE A 623 -5.01 -15.98 -26.86
CA ILE A 623 -3.88 -15.29 -27.50
C ILE A 623 -2.87 -16.24 -28.17
N GLU A 624 -3.26 -17.48 -28.45
CA GLU A 624 -2.35 -18.52 -28.96
C GLU A 624 -1.67 -18.10 -30.27
N PRO A 625 -0.34 -17.95 -30.30
CA PRO A 625 0.38 -17.73 -31.55
C PRO A 625 0.56 -19.05 -32.31
N GLU A 626 0.48 -19.00 -33.64
CA GLU A 626 0.70 -20.16 -34.52
C GLU A 626 1.73 -19.81 -35.59
N LEU A 627 2.98 -20.21 -35.40
CA LEU A 627 4.06 -19.88 -36.33
C LEU A 627 4.23 -20.95 -37.41
N VAL A 628 4.02 -20.56 -38.67
CA VAL A 628 4.27 -21.38 -39.86
C VAL A 628 5.52 -20.91 -40.58
N VAL A 629 6.32 -21.87 -41.07
CA VAL A 629 7.54 -21.61 -41.83
C VAL A 629 7.44 -22.26 -43.21
N GLU A 630 7.55 -21.46 -44.25
CA GLU A 630 7.60 -21.89 -45.65
C GLU A 630 9.02 -21.66 -46.19
N ASN A 631 9.69 -22.71 -46.66
CA ASN A 631 11.00 -22.61 -47.31
C ASN A 631 10.87 -22.82 -48.83
N ALA A 632 11.36 -21.86 -49.61
CA ALA A 632 11.42 -21.94 -51.06
C ALA A 632 12.87 -21.79 -51.54
N GLY A 633 13.46 -22.87 -52.04
CA GLY A 633 14.79 -22.91 -52.63
C GLY A 633 14.83 -23.73 -53.92
N PRO A 634 15.98 -23.79 -54.61
CA PRO A 634 16.15 -24.67 -55.77
C PRO A 634 15.95 -26.13 -55.35
N THR A 635 15.21 -26.90 -56.17
CA THR A 635 14.92 -28.33 -55.90
C THR A 635 16.16 -29.22 -56.01
N ASP A 636 17.20 -28.73 -56.69
CA ASP A 636 18.41 -29.46 -57.03
C ASP A 636 19.64 -28.56 -56.79
N ALA A 637 20.76 -29.15 -56.37
CA ALA A 637 22.03 -28.44 -56.16
C ALA A 637 23.23 -29.35 -56.46
N SER A 638 24.27 -28.79 -57.09
CA SER A 638 25.55 -29.46 -57.34
C SER A 638 26.66 -28.94 -56.40
N PRO A 639 27.72 -29.74 -56.14
CA PRO A 639 28.86 -29.26 -55.36
C PRO A 639 29.49 -28.01 -55.97
N GLY A 640 29.52 -26.92 -55.19
CA GLY A 640 30.05 -25.61 -55.61
C GLY A 640 28.98 -24.60 -56.03
N ASP A 641 27.70 -24.99 -56.06
CA ASP A 641 26.60 -24.06 -56.35
C ASP A 641 26.37 -23.08 -55.20
N LEU A 642 26.09 -21.82 -55.55
CA LEU A 642 25.59 -20.83 -54.60
C LEU A 642 24.07 -21.01 -54.46
N LEU A 643 23.61 -21.43 -53.29
CA LEU A 643 22.18 -21.60 -53.01
C LEU A 643 21.59 -20.30 -52.48
N THR A 644 20.45 -19.91 -53.04
CA THR A 644 19.59 -18.85 -52.51
C THR A 644 18.22 -19.46 -52.26
N TYR A 645 17.78 -19.41 -51.01
CA TYR A 645 16.44 -19.80 -50.60
C TYR A 645 15.79 -18.62 -49.87
N ASN A 646 14.47 -18.54 -49.99
CA ASN A 646 13.65 -17.61 -49.23
C ASN A 646 12.92 -18.41 -48.17
N ILE A 647 13.02 -17.96 -46.92
CA ILE A 647 12.22 -18.50 -45.83
C ILE A 647 11.20 -17.44 -45.42
N LYS A 648 9.93 -17.81 -45.48
CA LYS A 648 8.82 -16.98 -45.04
C LYS A 648 8.30 -17.56 -43.73
N THR A 649 8.28 -16.74 -42.71
CA THR A 649 7.65 -17.04 -41.42
C THR A 649 6.34 -16.28 -41.33
N THR A 650 5.28 -16.90 -40.83
CA THR A 650 3.96 -16.28 -40.70
C THR A 650 3.34 -16.69 -39.39
N ASN A 651 2.80 -15.73 -38.64
CA ASN A 651 1.95 -16.03 -37.48
C ASN A 651 0.50 -16.11 -37.98
N LEU A 652 -0.07 -17.31 -37.96
CA LEU A 652 -1.48 -17.58 -38.26
C LEU A 652 -2.36 -17.57 -37.01
N GLY A 653 -1.74 -17.46 -35.83
CA GLY A 653 -2.45 -17.55 -34.56
C GLY A 653 -3.27 -16.31 -34.24
N LYS A 654 -3.92 -16.38 -33.07
CA LYS A 654 -4.82 -15.35 -32.58
C LYS A 654 -4.09 -14.16 -31.99
N GLY A 655 -2.94 -14.40 -31.35
CA GLY A 655 -2.16 -13.36 -30.68
C GLY A 655 -0.71 -13.26 -31.15
N PRO A 656 0.02 -12.26 -30.64
CA PRO A 656 1.43 -12.04 -30.94
C PRO A 656 2.29 -13.19 -30.42
N ALA A 657 3.35 -13.49 -31.17
CA ALA A 657 4.39 -14.41 -30.73
C ALA A 657 5.58 -13.61 -30.17
N PHE A 658 5.85 -13.76 -28.88
CA PHE A 658 7.02 -13.13 -28.24
C PHE A 658 8.24 -14.06 -28.28
N GLY A 659 9.44 -13.48 -28.39
CA GLY A 659 10.68 -14.24 -28.31
C GLY A 659 10.94 -15.22 -29.48
N VAL A 660 10.36 -14.95 -30.65
CA VAL A 660 10.52 -15.82 -31.83
C VAL A 660 11.97 -15.79 -32.32
N GLY A 661 12.60 -16.97 -32.32
CA GLY A 661 13.92 -17.18 -32.90
C GLY A 661 13.85 -18.12 -34.09
N MET A 662 14.56 -17.79 -35.16
CA MET A 662 14.71 -18.66 -36.32
C MET A 662 16.15 -19.16 -36.40
N VAL A 663 16.34 -20.48 -36.34
CA VAL A 663 17.64 -21.11 -36.48
C VAL A 663 17.72 -21.79 -37.83
N ASP A 664 18.58 -21.27 -38.70
CA ASP A 664 18.93 -21.91 -39.97
C ASP A 664 20.13 -22.84 -39.76
N THR A 665 19.92 -24.14 -39.93
CA THR A 665 20.99 -25.13 -39.83
C THR A 665 21.39 -25.55 -41.24
N GLN A 666 22.60 -25.18 -41.66
CA GLN A 666 23.12 -25.62 -42.95
C GLN A 666 23.19 -27.16 -42.99
N PRO A 667 22.82 -27.78 -44.12
CA PRO A 667 22.79 -29.24 -44.27
C PRO A 667 24.17 -29.91 -44.16
#